data_AF-A0A3B5KVN5-F1
#
_entry.id   AF-A0A3B5KVN5-F1
#
_cell.length_a   1.000
_cell.length_b   1.000
_cell.length_c   1.000
_cell.angle_alpha   90.00
_cell.angle_beta   90.00
_cell.angle_gamma   90.00
#
_symmetry.space_group_name_H-M   'P 1'
#
loop_
_entity.id
_entity.type
_entity.pdbx_description
1 polymer ?
#
loop_
_entity_poly.entity_id
_entity_poly.type
_entity_poly.pdbx_seq_one_letter_code
_entity_poly.pdbx_strand_id
1 'polypeptide(L)'
;SVKSLGQWLQEEQVPALFGIDTRMLTKIIRDKGTVLAKIEFDGQPIEISDPNQKNLIAEVSTKEIKVFGKGNPIKVVAVDCGIKHNIIRLLVKRGTEVHLVPWDQDLMSLDYDGLFISNGPGDPSLAETLINNVRKVLESDRPQPVFGICMGNQITALAAGAKSYKLPMGNRGQNQPVLNVMTGQAFITAQNHGYGIDSKSLPAGWSPLFVNANDGTNEGIMHNTKPVFTAQFHPEAKGGPTDTEFLFDAFISLIKNGKDTNIVSVMPKNPCIPPRAQVSKVLVLGSGGLSIGQAGEFDYSGSQAIKAMKEENLKTVLMNPNIASVQTNEVGSKQADSVYFLPVTPQFVTEVIKTERPDGILLSMGGQTALNCGVELFQRGVLEQYGVKVLGTPVESIMATEDRQLFADKLMEINEKIAPSIAVESVPHALKAAEKIGYPVMLRSAYALGGLGSGLCATKEKLEETAQKALAMSRQILVEKSLLGWKEVEYEVVRDVADNCVTVCNMENFDPLGIHTGDSIVVAPSQTLSNEEYHMLRETAIKVVRHLGIVGECNIQYALHPSSLEYCIIEVNARLSRSSALASKATGYPLAFVAAKLALGIPLPDIRNAVSEKTTACFEPSLDYIVTKIPRWDLDRFQGMSLEIGSAMKSVGEVMAVGRTFEESVQKALRMCHPSVDGFVPRLPLKKAWGNTQNLQQELAVPSSTRIFSLAKALHNGMSADQIHQLTAIDKWFLHKLRRITQLEQNLGNYSRFSDLDFHTKITICLSLKRGLWTTEQQSSYFS
;
A
#
# COMPACT_ATOMS: atom_id res chain seq x y z
N SER A 1 1.03 -16.15 16.43
CA SER A 1 1.60 -15.37 17.56
C SER A 1 1.82 -16.30 18.74
N VAL A 2 2.92 -16.15 19.49
CA VAL A 2 3.24 -16.99 20.67
C VAL A 2 2.87 -16.34 22.01
N LYS A 3 2.73 -15.01 22.06
CA LYS A 3 2.32 -14.22 23.24
C LYS A 3 1.80 -12.84 22.82
N SER A 4 1.23 -12.08 23.75
CA SER A 4 0.85 -10.68 23.48
C SER A 4 2.05 -9.74 23.53
N LEU A 5 1.97 -8.59 22.82
CA LEU A 5 3.00 -7.55 22.92
C LEU A 5 3.19 -7.05 24.36
N GLY A 6 2.10 -6.92 25.13
CA GLY A 6 2.17 -6.50 26.53
C GLY A 6 2.94 -7.47 27.42
N GLN A 7 2.74 -8.79 27.24
CA GLN A 7 3.50 -9.80 27.96
C GLN A 7 4.98 -9.75 27.58
N TRP A 8 5.30 -9.60 26.29
CA TRP A 8 6.69 -9.51 25.87
C TRP A 8 7.39 -8.27 26.44
N LEU A 9 6.73 -7.11 26.43
CA LEU A 9 7.27 -5.89 27.03
C LEU A 9 7.52 -6.02 28.54
N GLN A 10 6.67 -6.76 29.25
CA GLN A 10 6.87 -7.04 30.68
C GLN A 10 8.08 -7.96 30.92
N GLU A 11 8.24 -9.00 30.12
CA GLU A 11 9.40 -9.91 30.19
C GLU A 11 10.73 -9.17 29.94
N GLU A 12 10.74 -8.26 28.95
CA GLU A 12 11.91 -7.44 28.59
C GLU A 12 12.08 -6.18 29.45
N GLN A 13 11.20 -5.96 30.44
CA GLN A 13 11.21 -4.78 31.32
C GLN A 13 11.16 -3.43 30.57
N VAL A 14 10.39 -3.37 29.48
CA VAL A 14 10.20 -2.17 28.65
C VAL A 14 8.88 -1.47 29.00
N PRO A 15 8.90 -0.25 29.58
CA PRO A 15 7.69 0.51 29.86
C PRO A 15 6.92 0.87 28.58
N ALA A 16 5.59 0.74 28.61
CA ALA A 16 4.72 1.16 27.51
C ALA A 16 3.39 1.70 28.02
N LEU A 17 2.86 2.71 27.33
CA LEU A 17 1.58 3.34 27.61
C LEU A 17 0.71 3.35 26.35
N PHE A 18 -0.62 3.29 26.53
CA PHE A 18 -1.60 3.51 25.47
C PHE A 18 -2.64 4.54 25.91
N GLY A 19 -3.46 5.03 24.97
CA GLY A 19 -4.49 6.04 25.26
C GLY A 19 -4.00 7.48 25.23
N ILE A 20 -2.75 7.70 24.78
CA ILE A 20 -2.15 9.01 24.56
C ILE A 20 -2.36 9.42 23.09
N ASP A 21 -2.56 10.72 22.83
CA ASP A 21 -2.62 11.24 21.47
C ASP A 21 -1.23 11.30 20.84
N THR A 22 -0.86 10.23 20.13
CA THR A 22 0.41 10.14 19.41
C THR A 22 0.56 11.19 18.30
N ARG A 23 -0.53 11.65 17.67
CA ARG A 23 -0.47 12.70 16.63
C ARG A 23 -0.08 14.04 17.25
N MET A 24 -0.62 14.36 18.42
CA MET A 24 -0.23 15.55 19.18
C MET A 24 1.25 15.48 19.58
N LEU A 25 1.72 14.34 20.09
CA LEU A 25 3.14 14.15 20.42
C LEU A 25 4.05 14.32 19.20
N THR A 26 3.70 13.72 18.05
CA THR A 26 4.46 13.88 16.80
C THR A 26 4.58 15.34 16.38
N LYS A 27 3.50 16.13 16.47
CA LYS A 27 3.55 17.57 16.17
C LYS A 27 4.48 18.33 17.13
N ILE A 28 4.38 18.06 18.43
CA ILE A 28 5.26 18.70 19.44
C ILE A 28 6.74 18.38 19.15
N ILE A 29 7.06 17.11 18.87
CA ILE A 29 8.43 16.69 18.56
C ILE A 29 8.91 17.35 17.27
N ARG A 30 8.10 17.34 16.21
CA ARG A 30 8.44 17.99 14.94
C ARG A 30 8.74 19.47 15.11
N ASP A 31 7.91 20.19 15.86
CA ASP A 31 8.01 21.65 15.97
C ASP A 31 9.18 22.09 16.88
N LYS A 32 9.60 21.24 17.85
CA LYS A 32 10.72 21.50 18.77
C LYS A 32 12.04 20.84 18.37
N GLY A 33 11.98 19.87 17.46
CA GLY A 33 13.07 19.02 17.05
C GLY A 33 13.47 17.96 18.07
N THR A 34 14.51 18.21 18.86
CA THR A 34 14.92 17.25 19.91
C THR A 34 14.13 17.51 21.20
N VAL A 35 13.37 16.52 21.65
CA VAL A 35 12.58 16.58 22.88
C VAL A 35 13.02 15.47 23.82
N LEU A 36 13.39 15.82 25.05
CA LEU A 36 13.61 14.85 26.12
C LEU A 36 12.28 14.59 26.84
N ALA A 37 12.01 13.32 27.13
CA ALA A 37 10.79 12.88 27.81
C ALA A 37 11.06 11.63 28.65
N LYS A 38 10.17 11.36 29.60
CA LYS A 38 10.18 10.16 30.44
C LYS A 38 8.78 9.56 30.56
N ILE A 39 8.71 8.25 30.77
CA ILE A 39 7.52 7.57 31.31
C ILE A 39 7.74 7.49 32.82
N GLU A 40 6.83 8.08 33.60
CA GLU A 40 6.93 8.15 35.05
C GLU A 40 5.72 7.47 35.68
N PHE A 41 5.97 6.62 36.68
CA PHE A 41 4.94 5.96 37.47
C PHE A 41 4.82 6.66 38.83
N ASP A 42 3.61 6.63 39.40
CA ASP A 42 3.37 7.19 40.74
C ASP A 42 4.29 6.53 41.77
N GLY A 43 4.97 7.36 42.57
CA GLY A 43 5.95 6.91 43.56
C GLY A 43 7.30 6.47 42.98
N GLN A 44 7.55 6.62 41.68
CA GLN A 44 8.82 6.27 41.02
C GLN A 44 9.35 7.44 40.16
N PRO A 45 9.77 8.55 40.79
CA PRO A 45 10.29 9.70 40.04
C PRO A 45 11.63 9.37 39.35
N ILE A 46 11.80 9.83 38.11
CA ILE A 46 13.01 9.60 37.31
C ILE A 46 13.57 10.94 36.81
N GLU A 47 14.90 11.14 36.89
CA GLU A 47 15.55 12.30 36.28
C GLU A 47 15.66 12.16 34.76
N ILE A 48 15.38 13.24 34.04
CA ILE A 48 15.51 13.27 32.57
C ILE A 48 17.00 13.49 32.23
N SER A 49 17.57 12.61 31.41
CA SER A 49 18.92 12.76 30.85
C SER A 49 18.91 12.63 29.32
N ASP A 50 19.84 13.30 28.64
CA ASP A 50 19.99 13.17 27.18
C ASP A 50 20.91 11.99 26.86
N PRO A 51 20.39 10.88 26.28
CA PRO A 51 21.23 9.73 25.93
C PRO A 51 22.25 10.06 24.83
N ASN A 52 22.06 11.12 24.05
CA ASN A 52 22.98 11.49 22.98
C ASN A 52 24.32 12.07 23.49
N GLN A 53 24.43 12.35 24.79
CA GLN A 53 25.72 12.73 25.40
C GLN A 53 26.65 11.53 25.63
N LYS A 54 26.14 10.30 25.47
CA LYS A 54 26.91 9.07 25.61
C LYS A 54 27.23 8.48 24.24
N ASN A 55 28.34 7.75 24.16
CA ASN A 55 28.64 6.94 22.98
C ASN A 55 27.74 5.69 22.96
N LEU A 56 26.52 5.84 22.44
CA LEU A 56 25.55 4.76 22.36
C LEU A 56 26.01 3.60 21.46
N ILE A 57 26.92 3.85 20.52
CA ILE A 57 27.54 2.80 19.70
C ILE A 57 28.27 1.80 20.60
N ALA A 58 29.05 2.29 21.57
CA ALA A 58 29.77 1.42 22.49
C ALA A 58 28.83 0.61 23.40
N GLU A 59 27.65 1.13 23.73
CA GLU A 59 26.66 0.42 24.55
C GLU A 59 26.06 -0.79 23.80
N VAL A 60 25.77 -0.64 22.51
CA VAL A 60 25.10 -1.68 21.69
C VAL A 60 26.05 -2.59 20.91
N SER A 61 27.28 -2.14 20.64
CA SER A 61 28.28 -2.92 19.93
C SER A 61 28.56 -4.23 20.65
N THR A 62 28.74 -5.29 19.86
CA THR A 62 29.30 -6.54 20.34
C THR A 62 30.63 -6.32 21.06
N LYS A 63 30.89 -7.16 22.07
CA LYS A 63 32.11 -7.10 22.90
C LYS A 63 33.23 -8.01 22.40
N GLU A 64 32.87 -8.97 21.54
CA GLU A 64 33.78 -10.00 21.04
C GLU A 64 33.48 -10.25 19.56
N ILE A 65 34.48 -10.72 18.83
CA ILE A 65 34.31 -11.06 17.41
C ILE A 65 33.38 -12.27 17.28
N LYS A 66 32.37 -12.14 16.41
CA LYS A 66 31.43 -13.23 16.09
C LYS A 66 31.47 -13.54 14.59
N VAL A 67 31.45 -14.82 14.23
CA VAL A 67 31.48 -15.26 12.83
C VAL A 67 30.14 -15.87 12.43
N PHE A 68 29.57 -15.38 11.33
CA PHE A 68 28.34 -15.89 10.73
C PHE A 68 28.60 -16.37 9.30
N GLY A 69 27.88 -17.42 8.86
CA GLY A 69 28.12 -18.01 7.53
C GLY A 69 29.51 -18.66 7.42
N LYS A 70 29.99 -19.28 8.51
CA LYS A 70 31.32 -19.90 8.58
C LYS A 70 31.55 -20.87 7.41
N GLY A 71 32.69 -20.72 6.73
CA GLY A 71 33.07 -21.51 5.56
C GLY A 71 32.66 -20.90 4.21
N ASN A 72 31.93 -19.78 4.20
CA ASN A 72 31.65 -19.05 2.97
C ASN A 72 32.92 -18.40 2.39
N PRO A 73 33.01 -18.28 1.05
CA PRO A 73 34.26 -17.94 0.35
C PRO A 73 34.67 -16.46 0.46
N ILE A 74 33.75 -15.54 0.73
CA ILE A 74 34.03 -14.10 0.76
C ILE A 74 34.08 -13.64 2.22
N LYS A 75 35.23 -13.18 2.70
CA LYS A 75 35.40 -12.68 4.05
C LYS A 75 35.02 -11.20 4.14
N VAL A 76 33.94 -10.90 4.86
CA VAL A 76 33.51 -9.52 5.12
C VAL A 76 33.69 -9.21 6.61
N VAL A 77 34.45 -8.16 6.92
CA VAL A 77 34.47 -7.59 8.27
C VAL A 77 33.32 -6.60 8.39
N ALA A 78 32.42 -6.85 9.34
CA ALA A 78 31.30 -5.97 9.65
C ALA A 78 31.55 -5.29 11.00
N VAL A 79 31.73 -3.97 10.99
CA VAL A 79 31.88 -3.17 12.21
C VAL A 79 30.51 -2.98 12.84
N ASP A 80 30.36 -3.48 14.08
CA ASP A 80 29.10 -3.42 14.81
C ASP A 80 28.90 -2.05 15.46
N CYS A 81 28.13 -1.20 14.81
CA CYS A 81 27.67 0.07 15.39
C CYS A 81 26.31 -0.06 16.10
N GLY A 82 25.76 -1.27 16.24
CA GLY A 82 24.35 -1.53 16.53
C GLY A 82 23.64 -2.22 15.37
N ILE A 83 24.31 -3.21 14.77
CA ILE A 83 23.91 -3.87 13.53
C ILE A 83 22.51 -4.49 13.63
N LYS A 84 21.68 -4.27 12.62
CA LYS A 84 20.46 -5.03 12.44
C LYS A 84 20.77 -6.42 11.90
N HIS A 85 20.21 -7.47 12.52
CA HIS A 85 20.44 -8.85 12.09
C HIS A 85 20.14 -9.12 10.61
N ASN A 86 19.25 -8.36 9.96
CA ASN A 86 18.96 -8.58 8.54
C ASN A 86 20.14 -8.23 7.62
N ILE A 87 21.01 -7.31 8.02
CA ILE A 87 22.28 -7.03 7.30
C ILE A 87 23.11 -8.32 7.23
N ILE A 88 23.29 -8.99 8.37
CA ILE A 88 24.05 -10.25 8.45
C ILE A 88 23.41 -11.32 7.57
N ARG A 89 22.07 -11.47 7.61
CA ARG A 89 21.36 -12.44 6.77
C ARG A 89 21.58 -12.19 5.29
N LEU A 90 21.49 -10.93 4.84
CA LEU A 90 21.64 -10.57 3.43
C LEU A 90 23.07 -10.74 2.92
N LEU A 91 24.07 -10.43 3.74
CA LEU A 91 25.48 -10.71 3.44
C LEU A 91 25.72 -12.23 3.33
N VAL A 92 25.35 -13.00 4.36
CA VAL A 92 25.53 -14.46 4.38
C VAL A 92 24.81 -15.14 3.20
N LYS A 93 23.59 -14.71 2.88
CA LYS A 93 22.81 -15.21 1.72
C LYS A 93 23.55 -15.02 0.39
N ARG A 94 24.44 -14.02 0.30
CA ARG A 94 25.25 -13.72 -0.89
C ARG A 94 26.64 -14.39 -0.85
N GLY A 95 26.86 -15.32 0.06
CA GLY A 95 28.06 -16.14 0.12
C GLY A 95 29.22 -15.50 0.90
N THR A 96 28.92 -14.65 1.87
CA THR A 96 29.96 -14.06 2.74
C THR A 96 30.09 -14.79 4.07
N GLU A 97 31.32 -14.99 4.54
CA GLU A 97 31.62 -15.25 5.95
C GLU A 97 31.75 -13.88 6.64
N VAL A 98 30.78 -13.55 7.51
CA VAL A 98 30.71 -12.25 8.17
C VAL A 98 31.42 -12.32 9.51
N HIS A 99 32.50 -11.55 9.64
CA HIS A 99 33.23 -11.31 10.89
C HIS A 99 32.68 -10.04 11.52
N LEU A 100 31.72 -10.18 12.42
CA LEU A 100 31.17 -9.07 13.19
C LEU A 100 32.16 -8.68 14.29
N VAL A 101 32.69 -7.46 14.23
CA VAL A 101 33.72 -6.97 15.15
C VAL A 101 33.21 -5.81 16.01
N PRO A 102 33.78 -5.61 17.21
CA PRO A 102 33.48 -4.43 18.04
C PRO A 102 33.72 -3.11 17.29
N TRP A 103 32.96 -2.07 17.64
CA TRP A 103 33.04 -0.75 17.01
C TRP A 103 34.43 -0.11 17.05
N ASP A 104 35.25 -0.43 18.04
CA ASP A 104 36.59 0.12 18.28
C ASP A 104 37.74 -0.75 17.72
N GLN A 105 37.42 -1.84 17.03
CA GLN A 105 38.39 -2.76 16.44
C GLN A 105 39.35 -2.05 15.48
N ASP A 106 40.66 -2.33 15.60
CA ASP A 106 41.66 -1.88 14.63
C ASP A 106 41.49 -2.62 13.29
N LEU A 107 40.96 -1.91 12.29
CA LEU A 107 40.60 -2.44 10.99
C LEU A 107 41.83 -2.72 10.11
N MET A 108 42.96 -2.06 10.35
CA MET A 108 44.19 -2.28 9.57
C MET A 108 44.86 -3.62 9.91
N SER A 109 44.61 -4.14 11.12
CA SER A 109 45.14 -5.42 11.60
C SER A 109 44.45 -6.65 11.01
N LEU A 110 43.27 -6.48 10.39
CA LEU A 110 42.44 -7.58 9.90
C LEU A 110 42.59 -7.77 8.40
N ASP A 111 42.61 -9.03 7.96
CA ASP A 111 42.49 -9.40 6.55
C ASP A 111 41.03 -9.65 6.17
N TYR A 112 40.59 -9.14 5.02
CA TYR A 112 39.22 -9.24 4.51
C TYR A 112 39.14 -8.92 3.02
N ASP A 113 38.06 -9.36 2.39
CA ASP A 113 37.75 -9.06 0.99
C ASP A 113 36.88 -7.79 0.85
N GLY A 114 36.11 -7.45 1.89
CA GLY A 114 35.31 -6.23 1.98
C GLY A 114 35.09 -5.77 3.41
N LEU A 115 34.94 -4.46 3.58
CA LEU A 115 34.63 -3.82 4.86
C LEU A 115 33.20 -3.28 4.84
N PHE A 116 32.45 -3.59 5.89
CA PHE A 116 31.09 -3.13 6.06
C PHE A 116 30.96 -2.37 7.39
N ILE A 117 30.30 -1.22 7.40
CA ILE A 117 30.06 -0.42 8.60
C ILE A 117 28.56 -0.31 8.81
N SER A 118 28.06 -0.88 9.92
CA SER A 118 26.62 -1.04 10.12
C SER A 118 25.90 0.25 10.52
N ASN A 119 24.58 0.15 10.56
CA ASN A 119 23.73 1.12 11.24
C ASN A 119 24.03 1.18 12.75
N GLY A 120 23.53 2.23 13.42
CA GLY A 120 23.76 2.43 14.85
C GLY A 120 23.01 3.62 15.46
N PRO A 121 22.94 3.71 16.80
CA PRO A 121 22.35 4.83 17.52
C PRO A 121 23.39 5.91 17.89
N GLY A 122 22.90 7.09 18.28
CA GLY A 122 23.71 8.13 18.93
C GLY A 122 24.34 9.14 17.98
N ASP A 123 25.21 9.99 18.56
CA ASP A 123 25.97 10.99 17.84
C ASP A 123 27.25 10.36 17.24
N PRO A 124 27.43 10.38 15.91
CA PRO A 124 28.61 9.79 15.28
C PRO A 124 29.92 10.43 15.74
N SER A 125 29.92 11.70 16.19
CA SER A 125 31.16 12.39 16.58
C SER A 125 31.77 11.85 17.87
N LEU A 126 31.01 11.11 18.67
CA LEU A 126 31.49 10.50 19.92
C LEU A 126 32.26 9.19 19.70
N ALA A 127 32.29 8.67 18.47
CA ALA A 127 32.98 7.44 18.10
C ALA A 127 34.36 7.70 17.45
N GLU A 128 35.17 8.57 18.06
CA GLU A 128 36.44 9.04 17.50
C GLU A 128 37.41 7.89 17.15
N THR A 129 37.50 6.86 17.98
CA THR A 129 38.31 5.66 17.70
C THR A 129 37.93 5.00 16.38
N LEU A 130 36.63 4.81 16.13
CA LEU A 130 36.14 4.23 14.89
C LEU A 130 36.37 5.15 13.69
N ILE A 131 36.09 6.45 13.84
CA ILE A 131 36.36 7.45 12.79
C ILE A 131 37.85 7.39 12.38
N ASN A 132 38.76 7.30 13.35
CA ASN A 132 40.20 7.20 13.11
C ASN A 132 40.58 5.87 12.43
N ASN A 133 39.98 4.75 12.84
CA ASN A 133 40.24 3.45 12.21
C ASN A 133 39.74 3.39 10.76
N VAL A 134 38.57 3.95 10.48
CA VAL A 134 38.03 4.06 9.10
C VAL A 134 38.88 5.02 8.28
N ARG A 135 39.33 6.15 8.85
CA ARG A 135 40.21 7.10 8.16
C ARG A 135 41.49 6.44 7.68
N LYS A 136 42.15 5.65 8.55
CA LYS A 136 43.34 4.86 8.16
C LYS A 136 43.06 3.94 6.97
N VAL A 137 41.89 3.30 6.91
CA VAL A 137 41.49 2.46 5.77
C VAL A 137 41.33 3.31 4.51
N LEU A 138 40.60 4.44 4.59
CA LEU A 138 40.34 5.33 3.45
C LEU A 138 41.61 5.99 2.88
N GLU A 139 42.59 6.32 3.74
CA GLU A 139 43.88 6.92 3.36
C GLU A 139 44.89 5.87 2.84
N SER A 140 44.67 4.59 3.14
CA SER A 140 45.54 3.51 2.64
C SER A 140 45.31 3.16 1.17
N ASP A 141 46.23 2.36 0.62
CA ASP A 141 46.14 1.77 -0.73
C ASP A 141 45.33 0.47 -0.77
N ARG A 142 44.54 0.19 0.29
CA ARG A 142 43.69 -1.00 0.35
C ARG A 142 42.65 -0.98 -0.78
N PRO A 143 42.59 -2.02 -1.64
CA PRO A 143 41.62 -2.07 -2.72
C PRO A 143 40.23 -2.57 -2.29
N GLN A 144 40.09 -3.08 -1.07
CA GLN A 144 38.87 -3.70 -0.59
C GLN A 144 37.70 -2.69 -0.60
N PRO A 145 36.53 -3.08 -1.12
CA PRO A 145 35.34 -2.24 -1.08
C PRO A 145 34.89 -1.90 0.35
N VAL A 146 34.37 -0.69 0.53
CA VAL A 146 33.78 -0.24 1.80
C VAL A 146 32.31 0.12 1.57
N PHE A 147 31.41 -0.49 2.35
CA PHE A 147 29.99 -0.17 2.33
C PHE A 147 29.47 0.22 3.71
N GLY A 148 28.98 1.45 3.84
CA GLY A 148 28.42 1.98 5.09
C GLY A 148 26.89 2.16 5.04
N ILE A 149 26.18 1.74 6.09
CA ILE A 149 24.73 1.92 6.24
C ILE A 149 24.39 2.80 7.43
N CYS A 150 23.56 3.83 7.25
CA CYS A 150 23.07 4.73 8.29
C CYS A 150 24.20 5.37 9.12
N MET A 151 24.54 4.82 10.30
CA MET A 151 25.72 5.24 11.07
C MET A 151 27.00 5.05 10.23
N GLY A 152 27.09 4.00 9.42
CA GLY A 152 28.18 3.80 8.48
C GLY A 152 28.32 4.91 7.43
N ASN A 153 27.23 5.53 6.98
CA ASN A 153 27.31 6.74 6.15
C ASN A 153 28.01 7.87 6.91
N GLN A 154 27.59 8.09 8.16
CA GLN A 154 28.05 9.20 8.97
C GLN A 154 29.52 9.04 9.36
N ILE A 155 29.91 7.85 9.83
CA ILE A 155 31.30 7.52 10.18
C ILE A 155 32.21 7.63 8.96
N THR A 156 31.81 7.09 7.80
CA THR A 156 32.61 7.18 6.58
C THR A 156 32.80 8.63 6.14
N ALA A 157 31.74 9.45 6.19
CA ALA A 157 31.81 10.86 5.85
C ALA A 157 32.74 11.64 6.80
N LEU A 158 32.64 11.43 8.11
CA LEU A 158 33.52 12.05 9.12
C LEU A 158 34.98 11.59 8.97
N ALA A 159 35.19 10.30 8.66
CA ALA A 159 36.51 9.75 8.39
C ALA A 159 37.14 10.38 7.14
N ALA A 160 36.34 10.61 6.10
CA ALA A 160 36.76 11.34 4.89
C ALA A 160 37.06 12.83 5.16
N GLY A 161 36.44 13.44 6.17
CA GLY A 161 36.66 14.84 6.55
C GLY A 161 35.44 15.77 6.41
N ALA A 162 34.25 15.21 6.13
CA ALA A 162 33.00 15.96 6.13
C ALA A 162 32.51 16.28 7.54
N LYS A 163 31.44 17.08 7.65
CA LYS A 163 30.79 17.44 8.91
C LYS A 163 29.45 16.72 9.06
N SER A 164 29.17 16.22 10.26
CA SER A 164 27.84 15.79 10.68
C SER A 164 27.11 16.91 11.43
N TYR A 165 25.78 16.84 11.47
CA TYR A 165 24.95 17.73 12.27
C TYR A 165 23.69 17.01 12.75
N LYS A 166 23.11 17.47 13.86
CA LYS A 166 21.83 16.97 14.36
C LYS A 166 20.70 17.55 13.52
N LEU A 167 19.86 16.69 12.98
CA LEU A 167 18.70 17.10 12.21
C LEU A 167 17.67 17.77 13.13
N PRO A 168 17.04 18.88 12.71
CA PRO A 168 15.89 19.43 13.41
C PRO A 168 14.79 18.37 13.53
N MET A 169 14.46 17.68 12.45
CA MET A 169 13.58 16.52 12.44
C MET A 169 14.34 15.34 11.84
N GLY A 170 14.60 14.31 12.63
CA GLY A 170 15.23 13.08 12.12
C GLY A 170 14.32 12.39 11.10
N ASN A 171 14.91 11.82 10.05
CA ASN A 171 14.18 11.03 9.09
C ASN A 171 13.91 9.63 9.68
N ARG A 172 12.65 9.40 10.06
CA ARG A 172 12.17 8.19 10.72
C ARG A 172 10.88 7.71 10.07
N GLY A 173 10.93 6.62 9.33
CA GLY A 173 9.78 6.07 8.64
C GLY A 173 10.14 5.01 7.61
N GLN A 174 9.10 4.45 6.97
CA GLN A 174 9.24 3.41 5.94
C GLN A 174 8.92 3.94 4.53
N ASN A 175 8.68 5.25 4.43
CA ASN A 175 8.16 5.93 3.26
C ASN A 175 9.03 7.10 2.82
N GLN A 176 10.34 7.06 3.14
CA GLN A 176 11.26 8.16 2.84
C GLN A 176 11.77 8.04 1.41
N PRO A 177 11.48 9.00 0.52
CA PRO A 177 11.93 8.96 -0.85
C PRO A 177 13.35 9.48 -0.98
N VAL A 178 14.19 8.71 -1.67
CA VAL A 178 15.56 9.09 -2.02
C VAL A 178 15.74 9.06 -3.53
N LEU A 179 16.48 10.03 -4.05
CA LEU A 179 16.87 10.10 -5.46
C LEU A 179 18.32 9.68 -5.58
N ASN A 180 18.61 8.78 -6.52
CA ASN A 180 19.97 8.50 -6.96
C ASN A 180 20.44 9.68 -7.82
N VAL A 181 21.47 10.38 -7.36
CA VAL A 181 21.97 11.60 -8.01
C VAL A 181 22.55 11.32 -9.39
N MET A 182 23.03 10.10 -9.64
CA MET A 182 23.62 9.71 -10.92
C MET A 182 22.57 9.39 -11.99
N THR A 183 21.47 8.77 -11.57
CA THR A 183 20.49 8.17 -12.49
C THR A 183 19.16 8.91 -12.54
N GLY A 184 18.87 9.76 -11.54
CA GLY A 184 17.56 10.39 -11.35
C GLY A 184 16.47 9.43 -10.83
N GLN A 185 16.79 8.15 -10.63
CA GLN A 185 15.84 7.15 -10.16
C GLN A 185 15.49 7.37 -8.68
N ALA A 186 14.21 7.22 -8.36
CA ALA A 186 13.69 7.33 -7.01
C ALA A 186 13.46 5.96 -6.37
N PHE A 187 13.73 5.88 -5.06
CA PHE A 187 13.47 4.70 -4.24
C PHE A 187 12.75 5.09 -2.96
N ILE A 188 11.86 4.24 -2.47
CA ILE A 188 11.26 4.38 -1.14
C ILE A 188 12.09 3.59 -0.15
N THR A 189 12.44 4.21 0.97
CA THR A 189 13.41 3.66 1.91
C THR A 189 12.93 3.69 3.35
N ALA A 190 13.42 2.72 4.13
CA ALA A 190 13.32 2.72 5.58
C ALA A 190 14.46 3.53 6.19
N GLN A 191 14.13 4.46 7.08
CA GLN A 191 15.10 5.33 7.73
C GLN A 191 14.82 5.46 9.22
N ASN A 192 15.88 5.59 10.01
CA ASN A 192 15.80 5.85 11.44
C ASN A 192 17.07 6.53 11.96
N HIS A 193 17.32 7.78 11.55
CA HIS A 193 18.47 8.56 12.01
C HIS A 193 18.05 9.95 12.48
N GLY A 194 18.85 10.52 13.40
CA GLY A 194 18.67 11.88 13.91
C GLY A 194 19.82 12.83 13.56
N TYR A 195 20.83 12.33 12.86
CA TYR A 195 22.01 13.06 12.42
C TYR A 195 22.14 12.94 10.90
N GLY A 196 22.61 13.98 10.23
CA GLY A 196 22.83 14.03 8.79
C GLY A 196 24.25 14.48 8.45
N ILE A 197 24.62 14.36 7.18
CA ILE A 197 25.91 14.79 6.64
C ILE A 197 25.72 16.06 5.80
N ASP A 198 26.58 17.05 6.03
CA ASP A 198 26.62 18.26 5.22
C ASP A 198 27.31 17.97 3.89
N SER A 199 26.52 17.78 2.83
CA SER A 199 27.04 17.50 1.48
C SER A 199 27.98 18.58 0.96
N LYS A 200 27.88 19.83 1.43
CA LYS A 200 28.78 20.92 1.01
C LYS A 200 30.15 20.84 1.66
N SER A 201 30.27 20.09 2.76
CA SER A 201 31.52 19.86 3.47
C SER A 201 32.30 18.65 2.97
N LEU A 202 31.78 17.92 1.97
CA LEU A 202 32.48 16.78 1.39
C LEU A 202 33.81 17.23 0.75
N PRO A 203 34.92 16.56 1.05
CA PRO A 203 36.23 16.91 0.50
C PRO A 203 36.35 16.48 -0.97
N ALA A 204 37.41 16.97 -1.63
CA ALA A 204 37.72 16.57 -3.00
C ALA A 204 37.83 15.04 -3.14
N GLY A 205 37.28 14.49 -4.22
CA GLY A 205 37.23 13.04 -4.46
C GLY A 205 35.97 12.34 -3.96
N TRP A 206 35.09 13.04 -3.25
CA TRP A 206 33.81 12.52 -2.77
C TRP A 206 32.62 13.24 -3.41
N SER A 207 31.54 12.50 -3.63
CA SER A 207 30.29 13.03 -4.18
C SER A 207 29.08 12.45 -3.43
N PRO A 208 27.97 13.19 -3.33
CA PRO A 208 26.69 12.61 -2.91
C PRO A 208 26.26 11.51 -3.88
N LEU A 209 25.78 10.39 -3.33
CA LEU A 209 25.22 9.28 -4.10
C LEU A 209 23.70 9.32 -4.12
N PHE A 210 23.09 9.59 -2.96
CA PHE A 210 21.65 9.73 -2.79
C PHE A 210 21.32 11.05 -2.09
N VAL A 211 20.13 11.58 -2.39
CA VAL A 211 19.57 12.77 -1.73
C VAL A 211 18.10 12.53 -1.38
N ASN A 212 17.66 13.04 -0.23
CA ASN A 212 16.25 12.95 0.17
C ASN A 212 15.39 13.85 -0.72
N ALA A 213 14.33 13.31 -1.33
CA ALA A 213 13.48 14.08 -2.25
C ALA A 213 12.59 15.11 -1.53
N ASN A 214 12.41 15.01 -0.21
CA ASN A 214 11.56 15.90 0.57
C ASN A 214 12.31 17.09 1.16
N ASP A 215 13.52 16.88 1.70
CA ASP A 215 14.25 17.90 2.45
C ASP A 215 15.66 18.20 1.91
N GLY A 216 16.12 17.47 0.89
CA GLY A 216 17.42 17.68 0.26
C GLY A 216 18.62 17.23 1.10
N THR A 217 18.39 16.52 2.21
CA THR A 217 19.47 16.00 3.07
C THR A 217 20.26 14.89 2.36
N ASN A 218 21.51 14.69 2.80
CA ASN A 218 22.37 13.63 2.26
C ASN A 218 21.84 12.26 2.62
N GLU A 219 21.71 11.37 1.63
CA GLU A 219 21.22 10.00 1.82
C GLU A 219 22.26 8.93 1.48
N GLY A 220 23.51 9.34 1.26
CA GLY A 220 24.61 8.47 0.86
C GLY A 220 25.69 9.25 0.14
N ILE A 221 26.92 8.73 0.19
CA ILE A 221 28.09 9.28 -0.48
C ILE A 221 28.84 8.18 -1.22
N MET A 222 29.67 8.60 -2.17
CA MET A 222 30.60 7.71 -2.87
C MET A 222 31.94 8.40 -3.09
N HIS A 223 33.00 7.60 -3.16
CA HIS A 223 34.28 8.06 -3.69
C HIS A 223 34.25 8.01 -5.22
N ASN A 224 34.87 9.00 -5.86
CA ASN A 224 34.86 9.14 -7.32
C ASN A 224 35.70 8.09 -8.07
N THR A 225 36.48 7.28 -7.36
CA THR A 225 37.47 6.35 -7.96
C THR A 225 37.63 5.07 -7.13
N LYS A 226 37.76 5.18 -5.80
CA LYS A 226 37.82 4.01 -4.90
C LYS A 226 36.45 3.32 -4.78
N PRO A 227 36.39 2.00 -4.52
CA PRO A 227 35.14 1.25 -4.33
C PRO A 227 34.51 1.50 -2.95
N VAL A 228 34.27 2.77 -2.62
CA VAL A 228 33.70 3.20 -1.34
C VAL A 228 32.38 3.90 -1.58
N PHE A 229 31.31 3.41 -0.94
CA PHE A 229 30.00 4.01 -1.03
C PHE A 229 29.17 3.74 0.22
N THR A 230 28.10 4.51 0.40
CA THR A 230 27.25 4.42 1.59
C THR A 230 25.79 4.68 1.24
N ALA A 231 24.91 4.30 2.17
CA ALA A 231 23.51 4.70 2.20
C ALA A 231 23.17 5.17 3.62
N GLN A 232 22.49 6.31 3.77
CA GLN A 232 22.03 6.82 5.07
C GLN A 232 20.77 6.09 5.55
N PHE A 233 20.01 5.54 4.61
CA PHE A 233 18.86 4.67 4.83
C PHE A 233 19.25 3.22 5.08
N HIS A 234 18.26 2.33 5.26
CA HIS A 234 18.42 0.92 5.63
C HIS A 234 17.97 -0.04 4.51
N PRO A 235 18.84 -0.34 3.53
CA PRO A 235 18.59 -1.30 2.45
C PRO A 235 18.21 -2.71 2.92
N GLU A 236 18.58 -3.08 4.15
CA GLU A 236 18.23 -4.36 4.73
C GLU A 236 16.77 -4.47 5.17
N ALA A 237 16.00 -3.37 5.14
CA ALA A 237 14.58 -3.36 5.47
C ALA A 237 14.27 -4.00 6.84
N LYS A 238 13.38 -5.00 6.89
CA LYS A 238 12.80 -5.63 8.11
C LYS A 238 12.27 -4.57 9.09
N GLY A 239 11.27 -3.87 8.58
CA GLY A 239 10.65 -2.65 9.09
C GLY A 239 10.60 -1.60 7.98
N GLY A 240 10.13 -1.97 6.77
CA GLY A 240 10.08 -1.11 5.58
C GLY A 240 10.38 -1.82 4.24
N PRO A 241 10.41 -1.08 3.12
CA PRO A 241 10.49 -1.61 1.75
C PRO A 241 11.86 -2.21 1.40
N THR A 242 11.86 -3.20 0.50
CA THR A 242 13.04 -3.94 0.00
C THR A 242 13.65 -3.34 -1.28
N ASP A 243 13.16 -2.18 -1.71
CA ASP A 243 13.45 -1.54 -3.01
C ASP A 243 14.94 -1.23 -3.26
N THR A 244 15.76 -1.25 -2.22
CA THR A 244 17.19 -0.93 -2.29
C THR A 244 18.12 -2.08 -1.91
N GLU A 245 17.60 -3.33 -1.83
CA GLU A 245 18.42 -4.52 -1.51
C GLU A 245 19.57 -4.72 -2.51
N PHE A 246 19.42 -4.24 -3.76
CA PHE A 246 20.45 -4.30 -4.81
C PHE A 246 21.80 -3.68 -4.39
N LEU A 247 21.83 -2.80 -3.37
CA LEU A 247 23.09 -2.25 -2.85
C LEU A 247 24.00 -3.33 -2.24
N PHE A 248 23.43 -4.42 -1.71
CA PHE A 248 24.21 -5.58 -1.30
C PHE A 248 24.80 -6.32 -2.51
N ASP A 249 24.05 -6.43 -3.61
CA ASP A 249 24.56 -7.04 -4.86
C ASP A 249 25.68 -6.19 -5.48
N ALA A 250 25.56 -4.86 -5.44
CA ALA A 250 26.60 -3.95 -5.85
C ALA A 250 27.88 -4.12 -5.00
N PHE A 251 27.75 -4.20 -3.67
CA PHE A 251 28.88 -4.43 -2.77
C PHE A 251 29.62 -5.75 -3.10
N ILE A 252 28.88 -6.86 -3.24
CA ILE A 252 29.48 -8.15 -3.57
C ILE A 252 30.11 -8.16 -4.98
N SER A 253 29.52 -7.44 -5.93
CA SER A 253 30.08 -7.29 -7.28
C SER A 253 31.41 -6.53 -7.26
N LEU A 254 31.54 -5.48 -6.45
CA LEU A 254 32.81 -4.76 -6.28
C LEU A 254 33.90 -5.67 -5.71
N ILE A 255 33.55 -6.55 -4.75
CA ILE A 255 34.51 -7.50 -4.17
C ILE A 255 35.00 -8.48 -5.25
N LYS A 256 34.09 -9.02 -6.06
CA LYS A 256 34.40 -10.01 -7.10
C LYS A 256 35.19 -9.41 -8.28
N ASN A 257 34.88 -8.19 -8.68
CA ASN A 257 35.47 -7.58 -9.88
C ASN A 257 36.84 -6.92 -9.63
N GLY A 258 37.18 -6.61 -8.37
CA GLY A 258 38.52 -6.14 -7.98
C GLY A 258 38.84 -4.69 -8.35
N LYS A 259 40.15 -4.39 -8.41
CA LYS A 259 40.75 -3.04 -8.30
C LYS A 259 40.28 -1.96 -9.30
N ASP A 260 39.79 -2.36 -10.48
CA ASP A 260 39.44 -1.41 -11.55
C ASP A 260 37.93 -1.09 -11.62
N THR A 261 37.16 -1.55 -10.63
CA THR A 261 35.69 -1.42 -10.64
C THR A 261 35.25 -0.25 -9.77
N ASN A 262 34.56 0.72 -10.37
CA ASN A 262 33.94 1.82 -9.65
C ASN A 262 32.47 1.51 -9.31
N ILE A 263 31.90 2.23 -8.35
CA ILE A 263 30.49 2.07 -7.95
C ILE A 263 29.52 2.27 -9.13
N VAL A 264 29.81 3.21 -10.03
CA VAL A 264 28.96 3.53 -11.19
C VAL A 264 28.77 2.31 -12.09
N SER A 265 29.80 1.47 -12.23
CA SER A 265 29.77 0.28 -13.09
C SER A 265 28.91 -0.87 -12.57
N VAL A 266 28.61 -0.90 -11.26
CA VAL A 266 27.83 -1.98 -10.62
C VAL A 266 26.42 -1.54 -10.17
N MET A 267 26.10 -0.26 -10.30
CA MET A 267 24.78 0.27 -9.98
C MET A 267 23.78 0.01 -11.11
N PRO A 268 22.46 -0.02 -10.82
CA PRO A 268 21.44 -0.13 -11.85
C PRO A 268 21.64 0.93 -12.94
N LYS A 269 21.52 0.52 -14.21
CA LYS A 269 21.68 1.41 -15.36
C LYS A 269 20.60 2.49 -15.36
N ASN A 270 20.93 3.64 -15.93
CA ASN A 270 19.96 4.71 -16.13
C ASN A 270 18.75 4.18 -16.91
N PRO A 271 17.52 4.37 -16.41
CA PRO A 271 16.34 4.06 -17.18
C PRO A 271 16.31 4.96 -18.44
N CYS A 272 15.91 4.39 -19.57
CA CYS A 272 15.65 5.18 -20.77
C CYS A 272 14.30 5.89 -20.58
N ILE A 273 14.34 7.15 -20.14
CA ILE A 273 13.13 7.93 -19.91
C ILE A 273 12.62 8.45 -21.25
N PRO A 274 11.40 8.09 -21.69
CA PRO A 274 10.83 8.62 -22.91
C PRO A 274 10.60 10.14 -22.76
N PRO A 275 10.70 10.91 -23.87
CA PRO A 275 10.43 12.33 -23.82
C PRO A 275 8.97 12.59 -23.42
N ARG A 276 8.71 13.75 -22.82
CA ARG A 276 7.34 14.18 -22.48
C ARG A 276 6.43 14.09 -23.71
N ALA A 277 5.19 13.66 -23.47
CA ALA A 277 4.20 13.53 -24.52
C ALA A 277 3.95 14.90 -25.16
N GLN A 278 4.28 15.02 -26.45
CA GLN A 278 3.96 16.21 -27.24
C GLN A 278 2.49 16.12 -27.66
N VAL A 279 1.63 16.76 -26.87
CA VAL A 279 0.17 16.88 -27.09
C VAL A 279 -0.28 18.31 -26.81
N SER A 280 -1.39 18.71 -27.43
CA SER A 280 -1.98 20.04 -27.36
C SER A 280 -3.47 20.00 -27.06
N LYS A 281 -4.17 18.91 -27.43
CA LYS A 281 -5.59 18.68 -27.17
C LYS A 281 -5.86 17.22 -26.80
N VAL A 282 -6.37 17.01 -25.60
CA VAL A 282 -6.63 15.69 -25.03
C VAL A 282 -8.13 15.40 -24.99
N LEU A 283 -8.53 14.25 -25.54
CA LEU A 283 -9.87 13.68 -25.38
C LEU A 283 -9.93 12.80 -24.12
N VAL A 284 -10.85 13.11 -23.21
CA VAL A 284 -11.13 12.34 -22.00
C VAL A 284 -12.46 11.63 -22.16
N LEU A 285 -12.46 10.30 -22.05
CA LEU A 285 -13.68 9.50 -22.09
C LEU A 285 -14.24 9.34 -20.66
N GLY A 286 -15.47 9.79 -20.44
CA GLY A 286 -16.22 9.55 -19.21
C GLY A 286 -16.80 8.14 -19.13
N SER A 287 -17.40 7.80 -17.98
CA SER A 287 -17.97 6.47 -17.71
C SER A 287 -19.31 6.20 -18.39
N GLY A 288 -20.03 7.25 -18.80
CA GLY A 288 -21.42 7.10 -19.23
C GLY A 288 -22.38 7.12 -18.05
N GLY A 289 -23.51 6.43 -18.18
CA GLY A 289 -24.52 6.35 -17.11
C GLY A 289 -23.98 5.61 -15.89
N LEU A 290 -24.53 5.95 -14.71
CA LEU A 290 -24.21 5.24 -13.47
C LEU A 290 -24.89 3.88 -13.45
N SER A 291 -24.13 2.83 -13.16
CA SER A 291 -24.62 1.46 -12.99
C SER A 291 -23.96 0.78 -11.79
N ILE A 292 -24.55 -0.33 -11.32
CA ILE A 292 -23.91 -1.13 -10.27
C ILE A 292 -22.51 -1.56 -10.75
N GLY A 293 -21.49 -1.33 -9.92
CA GLY A 293 -20.09 -1.58 -10.23
C GLY A 293 -19.38 -0.48 -11.02
N GLN A 294 -20.10 0.51 -11.56
CA GLN A 294 -19.53 1.66 -12.28
C GLN A 294 -20.27 2.95 -11.91
N ALA A 295 -19.85 3.62 -10.84
CA ALA A 295 -20.58 4.75 -10.26
C ALA A 295 -19.79 6.07 -10.36
N GLY A 296 -20.00 6.97 -9.39
CA GLY A 296 -19.48 8.34 -9.39
C GLY A 296 -17.96 8.48 -9.17
N GLU A 297 -17.24 7.38 -8.92
CA GLU A 297 -15.78 7.36 -8.83
C GLU A 297 -15.12 7.90 -10.11
N PHE A 298 -15.73 7.68 -11.27
CA PHE A 298 -15.22 8.13 -12.56
C PHE A 298 -15.52 9.60 -12.84
N ASP A 299 -16.62 10.14 -12.29
CA ASP A 299 -16.90 11.58 -12.34
C ASP A 299 -15.80 12.36 -11.59
N TYR A 300 -15.41 11.87 -10.40
CA TYR A 300 -14.29 12.42 -9.63
C TYR A 300 -12.97 12.32 -10.39
N SER A 301 -12.70 11.13 -10.94
CA SER A 301 -11.45 10.78 -11.60
C SER A 301 -11.21 11.58 -12.86
N GLY A 302 -12.17 11.59 -13.77
CA GLY A 302 -12.08 12.36 -15.01
C GLY A 302 -11.99 13.86 -14.77
N SER A 303 -12.65 14.38 -13.72
CA SER A 303 -12.50 15.79 -13.31
C SER A 303 -11.10 16.13 -12.79
N GLN A 304 -10.42 15.21 -12.09
CA GLN A 304 -9.03 15.41 -11.70
C GLN A 304 -8.09 15.36 -12.91
N ALA A 305 -8.36 14.47 -13.86
CA ALA A 305 -7.57 14.39 -15.08
C ALA A 305 -7.65 15.70 -15.88
N ILE A 306 -8.86 16.26 -16.06
CA ILE A 306 -9.04 17.56 -16.72
C ILE A 306 -8.26 18.67 -15.99
N LYS A 307 -8.32 18.71 -14.65
CA LYS A 307 -7.54 19.66 -13.86
C LYS A 307 -6.03 19.52 -14.13
N ALA A 308 -5.50 18.30 -14.14
CA ALA A 308 -4.08 18.05 -14.39
C ALA A 308 -3.66 18.51 -15.80
N MET A 309 -4.48 18.23 -16.81
CA MET A 309 -4.25 18.65 -18.20
C MET A 309 -4.24 20.18 -18.34
N LYS A 310 -5.19 20.87 -17.68
CA LYS A 310 -5.26 22.34 -17.70
C LYS A 310 -4.06 23.01 -17.04
N GLU A 311 -3.56 22.46 -15.94
CA GLU A 311 -2.33 22.96 -15.30
C GLU A 311 -1.09 22.83 -16.21
N GLU A 312 -1.08 21.88 -17.14
CA GLU A 312 -0.03 21.74 -18.17
C GLU A 312 -0.37 22.52 -19.46
N ASN A 313 -1.37 23.42 -19.42
CA ASN A 313 -1.82 24.26 -20.53
C ASN A 313 -2.34 23.49 -21.76
N LEU A 314 -2.94 22.32 -21.55
CA LEU A 314 -3.53 21.50 -22.61
C LEU A 314 -5.02 21.79 -22.79
N LYS A 315 -5.49 21.79 -24.04
CA LYS A 315 -6.93 21.83 -24.33
C LYS A 315 -7.55 20.48 -24.00
N THR A 316 -8.77 20.50 -23.48
CA THR A 316 -9.47 19.31 -22.99
C THR A 316 -10.83 19.17 -23.66
N VAL A 317 -11.08 18.01 -24.24
CA VAL A 317 -12.40 17.61 -24.75
C VAL A 317 -12.90 16.48 -23.87
N LEU A 318 -14.11 16.62 -23.35
CA LEU A 318 -14.78 15.57 -22.58
C LEU A 318 -15.92 14.97 -23.38
N MET A 319 -16.03 13.64 -23.36
CA MET A 319 -17.22 12.95 -23.83
C MET A 319 -17.85 12.14 -22.69
N ASN A 320 -19.05 12.55 -22.26
CA ASN A 320 -19.82 11.85 -21.23
C ASN A 320 -21.33 12.11 -21.43
N PRO A 321 -22.15 11.09 -21.71
CA PRO A 321 -23.60 11.24 -21.88
C PRO A 321 -24.34 11.48 -20.56
N ASN A 322 -23.71 11.27 -19.39
CA ASN A 322 -24.34 11.50 -18.10
C ASN A 322 -24.42 13.00 -17.77
N ILE A 323 -25.56 13.61 -18.08
CA ILE A 323 -25.86 15.02 -17.81
C ILE A 323 -25.87 15.38 -16.30
N ALA A 324 -25.96 14.39 -15.41
CA ALA A 324 -25.94 14.62 -13.97
C ALA A 324 -24.52 14.60 -13.38
N SER A 325 -23.51 14.33 -14.22
CA SER A 325 -22.12 14.28 -13.80
C SER A 325 -21.56 15.69 -13.60
N VAL A 326 -20.94 15.93 -12.44
CA VAL A 326 -20.18 17.16 -12.15
C VAL A 326 -19.05 17.38 -13.18
N GLN A 327 -18.57 16.30 -13.81
CA GLN A 327 -17.56 16.36 -14.87
C GLN A 327 -18.02 17.22 -16.07
N THR A 328 -19.33 17.31 -16.29
CA THR A 328 -19.94 17.99 -17.45
C THR A 328 -20.34 19.44 -17.18
N ASN A 329 -20.05 19.97 -15.99
CA ASN A 329 -20.40 21.34 -15.63
C ASN A 329 -19.64 22.40 -16.46
N GLU A 330 -20.33 23.49 -16.79
CA GLU A 330 -19.80 24.59 -17.61
C GLU A 330 -18.99 25.66 -16.84
N VAL A 331 -18.71 25.45 -15.56
CA VAL A 331 -17.93 26.41 -14.74
C VAL A 331 -16.92 25.74 -13.82
N GLY A 332 -15.69 26.26 -13.79
CA GLY A 332 -14.66 25.95 -12.79
C GLY A 332 -13.34 25.41 -13.35
N SER A 333 -12.35 25.20 -12.48
CA SER A 333 -11.00 24.73 -12.87
C SER A 333 -10.93 23.25 -13.28
N LYS A 334 -12.03 22.50 -13.15
CA LYS A 334 -12.14 21.07 -13.47
C LYS A 334 -13.01 20.79 -14.70
N GLN A 335 -13.50 21.83 -15.35
CA GLN A 335 -14.33 21.76 -16.55
C GLN A 335 -13.47 21.53 -17.78
N ALA A 336 -13.95 20.73 -18.75
CA ALA A 336 -13.31 20.61 -20.06
C ALA A 336 -13.63 21.81 -20.97
N ASP A 337 -12.73 22.14 -21.89
CA ASP A 337 -12.93 23.26 -22.83
C ASP A 337 -14.05 22.99 -23.85
N SER A 338 -14.34 21.71 -24.11
CA SER A 338 -15.50 21.29 -24.90
C SER A 338 -16.09 20.01 -24.32
N VAL A 339 -17.42 19.93 -24.25
CA VAL A 339 -18.16 18.80 -23.67
C VAL A 339 -19.13 18.23 -24.69
N TYR A 340 -19.07 16.92 -24.93
CA TYR A 340 -19.95 16.18 -25.82
C TYR A 340 -20.83 15.21 -25.02
N PHE A 341 -22.13 15.47 -25.02
CA PHE A 341 -23.16 14.60 -24.43
C PHE A 341 -23.55 13.49 -25.41
N LEU A 342 -22.57 12.66 -25.79
CA LEU A 342 -22.73 11.57 -26.76
C LEU A 342 -22.44 10.21 -26.11
N PRO A 343 -23.06 9.10 -26.58
CA PRO A 343 -22.77 7.77 -26.08
C PRO A 343 -21.30 7.39 -26.26
N VAL A 344 -20.66 6.83 -25.22
CA VAL A 344 -19.26 6.37 -25.26
C VAL A 344 -19.16 5.04 -26.03
N THR A 345 -19.27 5.13 -27.35
CA THR A 345 -19.15 4.01 -28.29
C THR A 345 -18.15 4.36 -29.40
N PRO A 346 -17.53 3.34 -30.05
CA PRO A 346 -16.54 3.59 -31.09
C PRO A 346 -17.04 4.48 -32.23
N GLN A 347 -18.33 4.37 -32.58
CA GLN A 347 -18.96 5.19 -33.62
C GLN A 347 -18.91 6.68 -33.26
N PHE A 348 -19.45 7.07 -32.10
CA PHE A 348 -19.52 8.47 -31.70
C PHE A 348 -18.16 9.05 -31.32
N VAL A 349 -17.30 8.26 -30.67
CA VAL A 349 -15.93 8.70 -30.36
C VAL A 349 -15.15 8.99 -31.65
N THR A 350 -15.34 8.19 -32.70
CA THR A 350 -14.72 8.45 -34.02
C THR A 350 -15.20 9.78 -34.62
N GLU A 351 -16.48 10.11 -34.51
CA GLU A 351 -17.00 11.41 -35.00
C GLU A 351 -16.45 12.60 -34.20
N VAL A 352 -16.30 12.46 -32.88
CA VAL A 352 -15.65 13.49 -32.06
C VAL A 352 -14.17 13.63 -32.43
N ILE A 353 -13.44 12.53 -32.65
CA ILE A 353 -12.04 12.56 -33.11
C ILE A 353 -11.92 13.29 -34.45
N LYS A 354 -12.81 13.03 -35.41
CA LYS A 354 -12.84 13.71 -36.72
C LYS A 354 -13.03 15.21 -36.59
N THR A 355 -13.90 15.63 -35.67
CA THR A 355 -14.31 17.03 -35.45
C THR A 355 -13.26 17.80 -34.67
N GLU A 356 -12.82 17.26 -33.54
CA GLU A 356 -11.94 17.94 -32.59
C GLU A 356 -10.45 17.80 -32.93
N ARG A 357 -10.06 16.74 -33.67
CA ARG A 357 -8.67 16.39 -33.98
C ARG A 357 -7.77 16.41 -32.73
N PRO A 358 -8.10 15.65 -31.66
CA PRO A 358 -7.23 15.54 -30.50
C PRO A 358 -5.94 14.79 -30.89
N ASP A 359 -4.81 15.14 -30.26
CA ASP A 359 -3.53 14.44 -30.42
C ASP A 359 -3.24 13.49 -29.25
N GLY A 360 -4.02 13.57 -28.16
CA GLY A 360 -3.98 12.63 -27.04
C GLY A 360 -5.37 12.12 -26.63
N ILE A 361 -5.44 10.91 -26.09
CA ILE A 361 -6.66 10.32 -25.51
C ILE A 361 -6.37 9.63 -24.17
N LEU A 362 -7.24 9.84 -23.18
CA LEU A 362 -7.22 9.17 -21.89
C LEU A 362 -8.35 8.13 -21.80
N LEU A 363 -7.96 6.86 -21.65
CA LEU A 363 -8.87 5.70 -21.64
C LEU A 363 -9.08 5.11 -20.23
N SER A 364 -8.13 5.32 -19.31
CA SER A 364 -8.07 4.69 -17.99
C SER A 364 -8.85 5.43 -16.89
N MET A 365 -9.68 6.42 -17.25
CA MET A 365 -10.33 7.34 -16.30
C MET A 365 -11.87 7.17 -16.25
N GLY A 366 -12.45 6.41 -17.18
CA GLY A 366 -13.90 6.29 -17.41
C GLY A 366 -14.46 4.89 -17.24
N GLY A 367 -13.88 4.09 -16.33
CA GLY A 367 -14.34 2.72 -16.05
C GLY A 367 -14.22 1.77 -17.25
N GLN A 368 -14.99 0.67 -17.22
CA GLN A 368 -14.93 -0.35 -18.27
C GLN A 368 -15.46 0.16 -19.61
N THR A 369 -16.43 1.08 -19.57
CA THR A 369 -17.05 1.63 -20.79
C THR A 369 -16.03 2.38 -21.64
N ALA A 370 -15.28 3.31 -21.04
CA ALA A 370 -14.22 4.05 -21.73
C ALA A 370 -13.09 3.12 -22.21
N LEU A 371 -12.69 2.18 -21.35
CA LEU A 371 -11.60 1.25 -21.62
C LEU A 371 -11.92 0.34 -22.82
N ASN A 372 -13.08 -0.33 -22.81
CA ASN A 372 -13.51 -1.20 -23.91
C ASN A 372 -13.67 -0.41 -25.22
N CYS A 373 -14.23 0.80 -25.16
CA CYS A 373 -14.35 1.68 -26.32
C CYS A 373 -12.97 2.05 -26.90
N GLY A 374 -12.01 2.37 -26.04
CA GLY A 374 -10.64 2.69 -26.43
C GLY A 374 -9.89 1.52 -27.08
N VAL A 375 -10.00 0.33 -26.48
CA VAL A 375 -9.42 -0.91 -27.04
C VAL A 375 -10.00 -1.22 -28.43
N GLU A 376 -11.31 -1.10 -28.60
CA GLU A 376 -11.96 -1.34 -29.90
C GLU A 376 -11.52 -0.31 -30.96
N LEU A 377 -11.37 0.96 -30.59
CA LEU A 377 -10.85 2.01 -31.50
C LEU A 377 -9.41 1.73 -31.93
N PHE A 378 -8.58 1.24 -31.01
CA PHE A 378 -7.21 0.83 -31.28
C PHE A 378 -7.18 -0.36 -32.24
N GLN A 379 -7.94 -1.42 -31.97
CA GLN A 379 -8.00 -2.62 -32.81
C GLN A 379 -8.52 -2.33 -34.23
N ARG A 380 -9.41 -1.33 -34.39
CA ARG A 380 -9.89 -0.86 -35.70
C ARG A 380 -8.92 0.06 -36.43
N GLY A 381 -7.77 0.41 -35.83
CA GLY A 381 -6.79 1.34 -36.42
C GLY A 381 -7.25 2.80 -36.46
N VAL A 382 -8.34 3.17 -35.77
CA VAL A 382 -8.88 4.53 -35.78
C VAL A 382 -7.90 5.51 -35.12
N LEU A 383 -7.32 5.12 -33.98
CA LEU A 383 -6.38 6.00 -33.28
C LEU A 383 -5.15 6.33 -34.13
N GLU A 384 -4.61 5.32 -34.83
CA GLU A 384 -3.50 5.49 -35.77
C GLU A 384 -3.88 6.36 -36.97
N GLN A 385 -5.04 6.08 -37.60
CA GLN A 385 -5.54 6.83 -38.75
C GLN A 385 -5.62 8.34 -38.51
N TYR A 386 -5.98 8.75 -37.28
CA TYR A 386 -6.13 10.16 -36.91
C TYR A 386 -4.94 10.71 -36.11
N GLY A 387 -3.88 9.92 -35.87
CA GLY A 387 -2.69 10.34 -35.13
C GLY A 387 -2.94 10.61 -33.64
N VAL A 388 -3.91 9.92 -33.03
CA VAL A 388 -4.29 10.10 -31.62
C VAL A 388 -3.46 9.18 -30.74
N LYS A 389 -2.66 9.75 -29.84
CA LYS A 389 -1.81 8.97 -28.91
C LYS A 389 -2.60 8.58 -27.66
N VAL A 390 -2.53 7.32 -27.26
CA VAL A 390 -3.02 6.89 -25.94
C VAL A 390 -2.05 7.40 -24.88
N LEU A 391 -2.56 8.14 -23.91
CA LEU A 391 -1.75 8.72 -22.82
C LEU A 391 -1.81 7.81 -21.58
N GLY A 392 -0.65 7.55 -20.97
CA GLY A 392 -0.50 6.65 -19.83
C GLY A 392 -0.29 5.20 -20.26
N THR A 393 -0.98 4.27 -19.61
CA THR A 393 -0.83 2.84 -19.86
C THR A 393 -1.14 2.49 -21.32
N PRO A 394 -0.24 1.78 -22.03
CA PRO A 394 -0.47 1.32 -23.40
C PRO A 394 -1.69 0.39 -23.52
N VAL A 395 -2.30 0.36 -24.71
CA VAL A 395 -3.49 -0.49 -24.97
C VAL A 395 -3.15 -1.97 -24.85
N GLU A 396 -1.94 -2.35 -25.22
CA GLU A 396 -1.42 -3.71 -25.10
C GLU A 396 -1.37 -4.15 -23.64
N SER A 397 -0.90 -3.27 -22.75
CA SER A 397 -0.88 -3.51 -21.29
C SER A 397 -2.30 -3.62 -20.74
N ILE A 398 -3.23 -2.77 -21.20
CA ILE A 398 -4.65 -2.85 -20.84
C ILE A 398 -5.24 -4.20 -21.26
N MET A 399 -5.04 -4.61 -22.52
CA MET A 399 -5.50 -5.90 -23.04
C MET A 399 -4.92 -7.07 -22.24
N ALA A 400 -3.63 -6.99 -21.88
CA ALA A 400 -2.96 -8.01 -21.09
C ALA A 400 -3.54 -8.15 -19.66
N THR A 401 -4.14 -7.10 -19.11
CA THR A 401 -4.81 -7.16 -17.79
C THR A 401 -6.28 -7.56 -17.85
N GLU A 402 -6.96 -7.28 -18.96
CA GLU A 402 -8.39 -7.55 -19.13
C GLU A 402 -8.68 -8.95 -19.68
N ASP A 403 -7.78 -9.48 -20.52
CA ASP A 403 -7.81 -10.86 -20.98
C ASP A 403 -7.17 -11.78 -19.95
N ARG A 404 -7.93 -12.76 -19.47
CA ARG A 404 -7.51 -13.60 -18.34
C ARG A 404 -6.40 -14.59 -18.73
N GLN A 405 -6.34 -15.02 -19.99
CA GLN A 405 -5.26 -15.90 -20.46
C GLN A 405 -3.97 -15.11 -20.64
N LEU A 406 -4.03 -13.94 -21.29
CA LEU A 406 -2.85 -13.07 -21.44
C LEU A 406 -2.30 -12.63 -20.09
N PHE A 407 -3.18 -12.34 -19.13
CA PHE A 407 -2.78 -12.00 -17.76
C PHE A 407 -2.02 -13.16 -17.10
N ALA A 408 -2.56 -14.37 -17.19
CA ALA A 408 -1.90 -15.57 -16.67
C ALA A 408 -0.52 -15.79 -17.32
N ASP A 409 -0.44 -15.66 -18.65
CA ASP A 409 0.81 -15.81 -19.41
C ASP A 409 1.87 -14.80 -18.96
N LYS A 410 1.48 -13.53 -18.79
CA LYS A 410 2.36 -12.46 -18.29
C LYS A 410 2.87 -12.75 -16.88
N LEU A 411 2.03 -13.25 -15.98
CA LEU A 411 2.48 -13.58 -14.63
C LEU A 411 3.40 -14.81 -14.61
N MET A 412 3.19 -15.78 -15.51
CA MET A 412 4.09 -16.93 -15.67
C MET A 412 5.48 -16.52 -16.17
N GLU A 413 5.60 -15.51 -17.04
CA GLU A 413 6.90 -14.98 -17.53
C GLU A 413 7.83 -14.55 -16.37
N ILE A 414 7.26 -14.10 -15.25
CA ILE A 414 7.99 -13.63 -14.06
C ILE A 414 7.89 -14.59 -12.86
N ASN A 415 7.42 -15.81 -13.08
CA ASN A 415 7.22 -16.86 -12.05
C ASN A 415 6.31 -16.41 -10.89
N GLU A 416 5.29 -15.60 -11.18
CA GLU A 416 4.31 -15.17 -10.20
C GLU A 416 3.14 -16.14 -10.07
N LYS A 417 2.50 -16.11 -8.89
CA LYS A 417 1.48 -17.09 -8.52
C LYS A 417 0.09 -16.58 -8.89
N ILE A 418 -0.60 -17.35 -9.71
CA ILE A 418 -2.03 -17.22 -9.97
C ILE A 418 -2.78 -18.44 -9.44
N ALA A 419 -4.05 -18.27 -9.11
CA ALA A 419 -4.87 -19.41 -8.78
C ALA A 419 -4.99 -20.32 -10.01
N PRO A 420 -4.93 -21.67 -9.84
CA PRO A 420 -5.09 -22.60 -10.94
C PRO A 420 -6.40 -22.33 -11.68
N SER A 421 -6.30 -21.96 -12.95
CA SER A 421 -7.44 -21.50 -13.73
C SER A 421 -7.31 -21.87 -15.20
N ILE A 422 -8.45 -21.92 -15.89
CA ILE A 422 -8.55 -22.24 -17.31
C ILE A 422 -9.58 -21.29 -17.94
N ALA A 423 -9.14 -20.51 -18.92
CA ALA A 423 -10.02 -19.67 -19.72
C ALA A 423 -10.78 -20.53 -20.75
N VAL A 424 -12.08 -20.30 -20.87
CA VAL A 424 -12.98 -21.07 -21.75
C VAL A 424 -14.04 -20.17 -22.37
N GLU A 425 -14.55 -20.59 -23.54
CA GLU A 425 -15.53 -19.83 -24.33
C GLU A 425 -16.86 -20.60 -24.51
N SER A 426 -17.02 -21.75 -23.86
CA SER A 426 -18.23 -22.56 -23.95
C SER A 426 -18.53 -23.30 -22.65
N VAL A 427 -19.81 -23.56 -22.39
CA VAL A 427 -20.26 -24.32 -21.21
C VAL A 427 -19.63 -25.72 -21.15
N PRO A 428 -19.56 -26.53 -22.23
CA PRO A 428 -18.89 -27.83 -22.19
C PRO A 428 -17.41 -27.74 -21.81
N HIS A 429 -16.70 -26.70 -22.25
CA HIS A 429 -15.31 -26.47 -21.87
C HIS A 429 -15.19 -26.05 -20.40
N ALA A 430 -16.12 -25.25 -19.88
CA ALA A 430 -16.16 -24.89 -18.46
C ALA A 430 -16.32 -26.12 -17.55
N LEU A 431 -17.20 -27.05 -17.92
CA LEU A 431 -17.39 -28.31 -17.18
C LEU A 431 -16.11 -29.15 -17.15
N LYS A 432 -15.44 -29.31 -18.30
CA LYS A 432 -14.15 -30.03 -18.39
C LYS A 432 -13.05 -29.33 -17.57
N ALA A 433 -13.01 -28.00 -17.59
CA ALA A 433 -12.06 -27.23 -16.80
C ALA A 433 -12.26 -27.48 -15.29
N ALA A 434 -13.51 -27.47 -14.82
CA ALA A 434 -13.82 -27.74 -13.43
C ALA A 434 -13.54 -29.20 -13.01
N GLU A 435 -13.71 -30.17 -13.90
CA GLU A 435 -13.29 -31.56 -13.64
C GLU A 435 -11.77 -31.68 -13.46
N LYS A 436 -10.98 -30.90 -14.21
CA LYS A 436 -9.52 -30.86 -14.10
C LYS A 436 -9.05 -30.13 -12.83
N ILE A 437 -9.70 -29.03 -12.47
CA ILE A 437 -9.33 -28.19 -11.30
C ILE A 437 -9.84 -28.80 -9.99
N GLY A 438 -11.03 -29.38 -10.00
CA GLY A 438 -11.75 -29.87 -8.83
C GLY A 438 -12.70 -28.81 -8.23
N TYR A 439 -13.91 -29.24 -7.88
CA TYR A 439 -14.88 -28.39 -7.18
C TYR A 439 -14.51 -28.17 -5.71
N PRO A 440 -14.92 -27.05 -5.09
CA PRO A 440 -15.64 -25.93 -5.69
C PRO A 440 -14.73 -25.03 -6.56
N VAL A 441 -15.30 -24.48 -7.63
CA VAL A 441 -14.62 -23.53 -8.54
C VAL A 441 -15.28 -22.16 -8.52
N MET A 442 -14.50 -21.11 -8.78
CA MET A 442 -14.99 -19.75 -9.01
C MET A 442 -15.06 -19.51 -10.53
N LEU A 443 -16.19 -18.98 -11.01
CA LEU A 443 -16.34 -18.52 -12.38
C LEU A 443 -16.26 -17.00 -12.41
N ARG A 444 -15.46 -16.41 -13.31
CA ARG A 444 -15.41 -14.96 -13.57
C ARG A 444 -15.45 -14.65 -15.06
N SER A 445 -16.07 -13.53 -15.45
CA SER A 445 -16.10 -13.07 -16.85
C SER A 445 -14.85 -12.25 -17.20
N ALA A 446 -14.39 -12.32 -18.45
CA ALA A 446 -13.38 -11.40 -19.00
C ALA A 446 -14.02 -10.08 -19.47
N TYR A 447 -13.22 -8.99 -19.56
CA TYR A 447 -13.63 -7.65 -20.00
C TYR A 447 -14.86 -7.08 -19.25
N ALA A 448 -14.96 -7.40 -17.97
CA ALA A 448 -16.08 -7.05 -17.11
C ALA A 448 -15.58 -6.52 -15.76
N LEU A 449 -16.37 -5.65 -15.14
CA LEU A 449 -16.12 -5.14 -13.78
C LEU A 449 -17.19 -5.61 -12.80
N GLY A 450 -16.92 -5.47 -11.50
CA GLY A 450 -17.90 -5.73 -10.45
C GLY A 450 -18.34 -7.19 -10.34
N GLY A 451 -17.55 -8.11 -10.91
CA GLY A 451 -17.89 -9.53 -10.95
C GLY A 451 -19.13 -9.86 -11.77
N LEU A 452 -19.48 -9.09 -12.80
CA LEU A 452 -20.62 -9.37 -13.67
C LEU A 452 -20.57 -10.81 -14.22
N GLY A 453 -21.62 -11.60 -13.96
CA GLY A 453 -21.71 -13.01 -14.37
C GLY A 453 -20.84 -13.98 -13.58
N SER A 454 -20.13 -13.51 -12.55
CA SER A 454 -19.29 -14.35 -11.70
C SER A 454 -20.10 -15.13 -10.65
N GLY A 455 -19.52 -16.22 -10.14
CA GLY A 455 -20.16 -17.00 -9.08
C GLY A 455 -19.35 -18.19 -8.58
N LEU A 456 -19.50 -18.50 -7.30
CA LEU A 456 -18.99 -19.75 -6.70
C LEU A 456 -19.86 -20.92 -7.18
N CYS A 457 -19.20 -21.91 -7.78
CA CYS A 457 -19.84 -23.10 -8.30
C CYS A 457 -19.35 -24.30 -7.49
N ALA A 458 -20.18 -24.76 -6.54
CA ALA A 458 -19.87 -25.92 -5.70
C ALA A 458 -20.19 -27.26 -6.39
N THR A 459 -21.07 -27.24 -7.39
CA THR A 459 -21.49 -28.43 -8.13
C THR A 459 -21.50 -28.18 -9.64
N LYS A 460 -21.59 -29.27 -10.40
CA LYS A 460 -21.64 -29.25 -11.86
C LYS A 460 -22.86 -28.48 -12.39
N GLU A 461 -24.01 -28.70 -11.78
CA GLU A 461 -25.29 -28.06 -12.15
C GLU A 461 -25.19 -26.55 -11.93
N LYS A 462 -24.58 -26.13 -10.82
CA LYS A 462 -24.40 -24.71 -10.55
C LYS A 462 -23.44 -24.03 -11.53
N LEU A 463 -22.38 -24.74 -11.93
CA LEU A 463 -21.44 -24.25 -12.94
C LEU A 463 -22.11 -24.07 -14.29
N GLU A 464 -22.91 -25.04 -14.72
CA GLU A 464 -23.65 -24.98 -15.98
C GLU A 464 -24.59 -23.77 -16.05
N GLU A 465 -25.40 -23.58 -15.00
CA GLU A 465 -26.31 -22.44 -14.88
C GLU A 465 -25.55 -21.09 -14.93
N THR A 466 -24.45 -20.99 -14.18
CA THR A 466 -23.66 -19.75 -14.06
C THR A 466 -22.91 -19.44 -15.35
N ALA A 467 -22.30 -20.46 -15.98
CA ALA A 467 -21.58 -20.31 -17.24
C ALA A 467 -22.50 -19.90 -18.39
N GLN A 468 -23.73 -20.44 -18.45
CA GLN A 468 -24.70 -20.06 -19.47
C GLN A 468 -25.08 -18.57 -19.36
N LYS A 469 -25.28 -18.07 -18.13
CA LYS A 469 -25.56 -16.65 -17.87
C LYS A 469 -24.37 -15.76 -18.21
N ALA A 470 -23.16 -16.15 -17.79
CA ALA A 470 -21.95 -15.38 -18.01
C ALA A 470 -21.59 -15.26 -19.49
N LEU A 471 -21.67 -16.35 -20.26
CA LEU A 471 -21.35 -16.39 -21.69
C LEU A 471 -22.36 -15.63 -22.57
N ALA A 472 -23.56 -15.33 -22.03
CA ALA A 472 -24.50 -14.43 -22.71
C ALA A 472 -24.06 -12.95 -22.64
N MET A 473 -23.17 -12.60 -21.71
CA MET A 473 -22.71 -11.23 -21.48
C MET A 473 -21.23 -11.02 -21.84
N SER A 474 -20.40 -12.06 -21.79
CA SER A 474 -18.98 -12.03 -22.16
C SER A 474 -18.63 -13.19 -23.07
N ARG A 475 -17.65 -12.99 -23.97
CA ARG A 475 -17.19 -14.05 -24.90
C ARG A 475 -16.31 -15.11 -24.22
N GLN A 476 -15.71 -14.77 -23.09
CA GLN A 476 -14.75 -15.62 -22.38
C GLN A 476 -15.04 -15.59 -20.87
N ILE A 477 -14.95 -16.76 -20.24
CA ILE A 477 -15.03 -16.93 -18.78
C ILE A 477 -13.80 -17.68 -18.28
N LEU A 478 -13.43 -17.42 -17.03
CA LEU A 478 -12.35 -18.08 -16.32
C LEU A 478 -12.94 -19.02 -15.27
N VAL A 479 -12.61 -20.30 -15.36
CA VAL A 479 -12.91 -21.29 -14.30
C VAL A 479 -11.65 -21.45 -13.45
N GLU A 480 -11.74 -21.08 -12.17
CA GLU A 480 -10.61 -20.98 -11.25
C GLU A 480 -10.84 -21.80 -9.98
N LYS A 481 -9.77 -22.32 -9.38
CA LYS A 481 -9.83 -22.98 -8.07
C LYS A 481 -10.37 -22.01 -7.02
N SER A 482 -11.38 -22.42 -6.25
CA SER A 482 -11.88 -21.60 -5.15
C SER A 482 -10.82 -21.42 -4.06
N LEU A 483 -10.57 -20.17 -3.68
CA LEU A 483 -9.74 -19.77 -2.53
C LEU A 483 -10.60 -19.17 -1.41
N LEU A 484 -11.86 -19.64 -1.29
CA LEU A 484 -12.83 -19.17 -0.30
C LEU A 484 -12.23 -19.19 1.12
N GLY A 485 -12.41 -18.09 1.85
CA GLY A 485 -11.90 -17.96 3.22
C GLY A 485 -10.46 -17.47 3.35
N TRP A 486 -9.73 -17.28 2.24
CA TRP A 486 -8.45 -16.60 2.25
C TRP A 486 -8.63 -15.10 2.50
N LYS A 487 -7.61 -14.44 3.03
CA LYS A 487 -7.61 -12.99 3.21
C LYS A 487 -7.56 -12.34 1.84
N GLU A 488 -8.41 -11.35 1.59
CA GLU A 488 -8.37 -10.56 0.37
C GLU A 488 -7.73 -9.20 0.68
N VAL A 489 -6.67 -8.88 -0.07
CA VAL A 489 -5.84 -7.69 0.15
C VAL A 489 -5.64 -6.97 -1.18
N GLU A 490 -5.76 -5.66 -1.18
CA GLU A 490 -5.60 -4.82 -2.38
C GLU A 490 -4.49 -3.80 -2.20
N TYR A 491 -3.80 -3.46 -3.29
CA TYR A 491 -2.83 -2.37 -3.35
C TYR A 491 -3.13 -1.42 -4.51
N GLU A 492 -3.00 -0.14 -4.24
CA GLU A 492 -3.03 0.93 -5.22
C GLU A 492 -1.59 1.30 -5.58
N VAL A 493 -1.21 1.07 -6.82
CA VAL A 493 0.17 1.21 -7.29
C VAL A 493 0.23 2.32 -8.31
N VAL A 494 1.28 3.12 -8.22
CA VAL A 494 1.56 4.21 -9.16
C VAL A 494 2.94 4.00 -9.76
N ARG A 495 3.04 4.06 -11.08
CA ARG A 495 4.29 3.92 -11.83
C ARG A 495 4.43 5.01 -12.88
N ASP A 496 5.59 5.66 -12.91
CA ASP A 496 5.91 6.68 -13.91
C ASP A 496 6.77 6.15 -15.06
N VAL A 497 7.01 7.03 -16.05
CA VAL A 497 7.83 6.74 -17.23
C VAL A 497 9.32 6.58 -16.93
N ALA A 498 9.78 6.99 -15.74
CA ALA A 498 11.15 6.83 -15.27
C ALA A 498 11.34 5.54 -14.44
N ASP A 499 10.32 4.66 -14.43
CA ASP A 499 10.27 3.40 -13.69
C ASP A 499 10.28 3.55 -12.16
N ASN A 500 9.99 4.75 -11.65
CA ASN A 500 9.67 4.95 -10.25
C ASN A 500 8.29 4.32 -10.00
N CYS A 501 8.21 3.44 -9.00
CA CYS A 501 7.00 2.67 -8.73
C CYS A 501 6.77 2.60 -7.21
N VAL A 502 5.60 3.03 -6.75
CA VAL A 502 5.26 3.14 -5.33
C VAL A 502 3.88 2.56 -5.05
N THR A 503 3.64 2.09 -3.82
CA THR A 503 2.31 1.66 -3.38
C THR A 503 1.68 2.73 -2.48
N VAL A 504 0.65 3.40 -2.98
CA VAL A 504 0.04 4.57 -2.34
C VAL A 504 -0.94 4.17 -1.23
N CYS A 505 -1.63 3.06 -1.40
CA CYS A 505 -2.58 2.57 -0.41
C CYS A 505 -2.60 1.04 -0.42
N ASN A 506 -2.84 0.45 0.75
CA ASN A 506 -3.16 -0.95 0.89
C ASN A 506 -4.46 -1.07 1.68
N MET A 507 -5.27 -2.05 1.30
CA MET A 507 -6.60 -2.29 1.86
C MET A 507 -6.73 -3.75 2.22
N GLU A 508 -7.38 -4.02 3.35
CA GLU A 508 -7.71 -5.38 3.79
C GLU A 508 -9.24 -5.52 3.85
N ASN A 509 -9.74 -6.57 3.22
CA ASN A 509 -11.16 -6.89 3.30
C ASN A 509 -11.44 -7.54 4.66
N PHE A 510 -12.43 -7.00 5.37
CA PHE A 510 -12.97 -7.61 6.58
C PHE A 510 -13.67 -8.93 6.24
N ASP A 511 -14.40 -8.92 5.13
CA ASP A 511 -15.01 -10.09 4.54
C ASP A 511 -13.94 -10.89 3.74
N PRO A 512 -13.82 -12.20 3.92
CA PRO A 512 -12.81 -12.99 3.21
C PRO A 512 -13.18 -13.18 1.73
N LEU A 513 -12.20 -13.66 0.94
CA LEU A 513 -12.37 -13.89 -0.49
C LEU A 513 -13.61 -14.76 -0.76
N GLY A 514 -14.40 -14.35 -1.75
CA GLY A 514 -15.68 -14.95 -2.13
C GLY A 514 -16.81 -13.91 -2.17
N ILE A 515 -16.60 -12.77 -1.52
CA ILE A 515 -17.43 -11.57 -1.60
C ILE A 515 -16.61 -10.53 -2.37
N HIS A 516 -17.20 -9.94 -3.41
CA HIS A 516 -16.51 -8.95 -4.23
C HIS A 516 -16.05 -7.76 -3.36
N THR A 517 -14.87 -7.20 -3.59
CA THR A 517 -14.34 -6.00 -2.89
C THR A 517 -15.35 -4.83 -2.86
N GLY A 518 -16.17 -4.77 -3.90
CA GLY A 518 -17.39 -3.95 -4.05
C GLY A 518 -18.42 -4.06 -2.94
N ASP A 519 -18.73 -5.29 -2.57
CA ASP A 519 -19.74 -5.65 -1.58
C ASP A 519 -19.10 -6.08 -0.24
N SER A 520 -17.77 -6.05 -0.12
CA SER A 520 -17.06 -6.29 1.13
C SER A 520 -16.99 -5.03 2.00
N ILE A 521 -16.96 -5.23 3.32
CA ILE A 521 -16.43 -4.25 4.25
C ILE A 521 -14.90 -4.22 4.08
N VAL A 522 -14.31 -3.03 4.00
CA VAL A 522 -12.87 -2.86 3.72
C VAL A 522 -12.26 -1.89 4.71
N VAL A 523 -11.04 -2.16 5.17
CA VAL A 523 -10.27 -1.26 6.03
C VAL A 523 -8.96 -0.82 5.39
N ALA A 524 -8.55 0.42 5.68
CA ALA A 524 -7.26 0.96 5.26
C ALA A 524 -6.57 1.68 6.44
N PRO A 525 -5.26 1.45 6.69
CA PRO A 525 -4.44 0.41 6.10
C PRO A 525 -4.86 -1.01 6.57
N SER A 526 -4.25 -2.05 6.01
CA SER A 526 -4.35 -3.43 6.53
C SER A 526 -3.95 -3.51 8.02
N GLN A 527 -4.59 -4.40 8.76
CA GLN A 527 -4.49 -4.52 10.22
C GLN A 527 -3.92 -5.87 10.67
N THR A 528 -4.09 -6.93 9.88
CA THR A 528 -3.74 -8.30 10.32
C THR A 528 -2.53 -8.89 9.59
N LEU A 529 -1.85 -8.10 8.77
CA LEU A 529 -0.62 -8.50 8.09
C LEU A 529 0.61 -8.26 8.97
N SER A 530 1.51 -9.25 9.00
CA SER A 530 2.87 -9.07 9.47
C SER A 530 3.68 -8.22 8.48
N ASN A 531 4.82 -7.68 8.93
CA ASN A 531 5.77 -6.98 8.05
C ASN A 531 6.20 -7.87 6.87
N GLU A 532 6.30 -9.18 7.06
CA GLU A 532 6.73 -10.10 6.00
C GLU A 532 5.65 -10.26 4.94
N GLU A 533 4.40 -10.50 5.34
CA GLU A 533 3.27 -10.58 4.41
C GLU A 533 3.06 -9.25 3.69
N TYR A 534 3.09 -8.13 4.41
CA TYR A 534 2.92 -6.80 3.82
C TYR A 534 3.96 -6.51 2.74
N HIS A 535 5.26 -6.64 3.06
CA HIS A 535 6.31 -6.29 2.11
C HIS A 535 6.47 -7.32 0.99
N MET A 536 6.14 -8.60 1.24
CA MET A 536 6.04 -9.61 0.18
C MET A 536 5.00 -9.19 -0.87
N LEU A 537 3.77 -8.88 -0.45
CA LEU A 537 2.71 -8.48 -1.38
C LEU A 537 3.03 -7.14 -2.06
N ARG A 538 3.57 -6.17 -1.31
CA ARG A 538 4.03 -4.88 -1.87
C ARG A 538 5.11 -5.06 -2.95
N GLU A 539 6.12 -5.87 -2.69
CA GLU A 539 7.21 -6.14 -3.63
C GLU A 539 6.68 -6.83 -4.89
N THR A 540 5.81 -7.82 -4.73
CA THR A 540 5.09 -8.46 -5.84
C THR A 540 4.28 -7.45 -6.64
N ALA A 541 3.57 -6.53 -5.99
CA ALA A 541 2.77 -5.49 -6.66
C ALA A 541 3.64 -4.65 -7.59
N ILE A 542 4.75 -4.14 -7.08
CA ILE A 542 5.70 -3.34 -7.85
C ILE A 542 6.30 -4.16 -9.00
N LYS A 543 6.69 -5.42 -8.75
CA LYS A 543 7.25 -6.32 -9.77
C LYS A 543 6.27 -6.57 -10.92
N VAL A 544 5.01 -6.89 -10.60
CA VAL A 544 3.95 -7.16 -11.57
C VAL A 544 3.63 -5.92 -12.39
N VAL A 545 3.45 -4.77 -11.74
CA VAL A 545 3.10 -3.50 -12.40
C VAL A 545 4.21 -3.03 -13.34
N ARG A 546 5.48 -3.20 -12.95
CA ARG A 546 6.63 -2.96 -13.84
C ARG A 546 6.62 -3.90 -15.04
N HIS A 547 6.42 -5.20 -14.81
CA HIS A 547 6.42 -6.20 -15.88
C HIS A 547 5.31 -5.99 -16.91
N LEU A 548 4.12 -5.59 -16.45
CA LEU A 548 2.98 -5.26 -17.31
C LEU A 548 3.15 -3.94 -18.08
N GLY A 549 4.18 -3.14 -17.77
CA GLY A 549 4.45 -1.88 -18.46
C GLY A 549 3.44 -0.77 -18.15
N ILE A 550 2.79 -0.82 -16.98
CA ILE A 550 1.78 0.17 -16.58
C ILE A 550 2.42 1.54 -16.38
N VAL A 551 1.77 2.60 -16.86
CA VAL A 551 2.18 4.01 -16.68
C VAL A 551 0.98 4.83 -16.24
N GLY A 552 1.00 5.29 -14.99
CA GLY A 552 -0.15 5.88 -14.33
C GLY A 552 -0.45 5.15 -13.03
N GLU A 553 -1.72 4.79 -12.83
CA GLU A 553 -2.21 4.10 -11.64
C GLU A 553 -2.83 2.76 -12.03
N CYS A 554 -2.77 1.79 -11.11
CA CYS A 554 -3.56 0.57 -11.17
C CYS A 554 -3.84 0.00 -9.77
N ASN A 555 -4.90 -0.80 -9.68
CA ASN A 555 -5.24 -1.61 -8.52
C ASN A 555 -4.82 -3.08 -8.75
N ILE A 556 -4.21 -3.72 -7.75
CA ILE A 556 -3.88 -5.16 -7.76
C ILE A 556 -4.49 -5.85 -6.54
N GLN A 557 -5.04 -7.04 -6.75
CA GLN A 557 -5.75 -7.81 -5.72
C GLN A 557 -5.09 -9.16 -5.47
N TYR A 558 -5.04 -9.55 -4.19
CA TYR A 558 -4.43 -10.79 -3.71
C TYR A 558 -5.40 -11.61 -2.89
N ALA A 559 -5.27 -12.93 -2.99
CA ALA A 559 -5.69 -13.85 -1.94
C ALA A 559 -4.46 -14.32 -1.16
N LEU A 560 -4.41 -14.04 0.14
CA LEU A 560 -3.35 -14.47 1.05
C LEU A 560 -3.87 -15.57 1.98
N HIS A 561 -3.16 -16.69 2.06
CA HIS A 561 -3.51 -17.78 2.94
C HIS A 561 -3.44 -17.33 4.41
N PRO A 562 -4.46 -17.61 5.25
CA PRO A 562 -4.56 -16.99 6.58
C PRO A 562 -3.51 -17.46 7.60
N SER A 563 -2.75 -18.52 7.29
CA SER A 563 -1.76 -19.11 8.18
C SER A 563 -0.41 -19.45 7.54
N SER A 564 -0.15 -18.97 6.31
CA SER A 564 1.13 -19.17 5.61
C SER A 564 1.45 -17.98 4.70
N LEU A 565 2.65 -17.98 4.10
CA LEU A 565 3.05 -16.98 3.09
C LEU A 565 2.58 -17.35 1.66
N GLU A 566 1.68 -18.34 1.54
CA GLU A 566 1.09 -18.68 0.25
C GLU A 566 0.10 -17.59 -0.16
N TYR A 567 0.23 -17.09 -1.39
CA TYR A 567 -0.67 -16.10 -1.96
C TYR A 567 -0.89 -16.39 -3.44
N CYS A 568 -1.98 -15.85 -3.98
CA CYS A 568 -2.28 -15.80 -5.41
C CYS A 568 -2.65 -14.37 -5.80
N ILE A 569 -2.20 -13.92 -6.96
CA ILE A 569 -2.71 -12.72 -7.61
C ILE A 569 -4.06 -13.07 -8.23
N ILE A 570 -5.07 -12.25 -7.96
CA ILE A 570 -6.44 -12.44 -8.43
C ILE A 570 -6.68 -11.66 -9.72
N GLU A 571 -6.35 -10.37 -9.71
CA GLU A 571 -6.44 -9.51 -10.88
C GLU A 571 -5.63 -8.23 -10.72
N VAL A 572 -5.38 -7.56 -11.85
CA VAL A 572 -4.86 -6.19 -11.94
C VAL A 572 -5.84 -5.38 -12.78
N ASN A 573 -6.29 -4.25 -12.25
CA ASN A 573 -7.11 -3.29 -12.96
C ASN A 573 -6.21 -2.12 -13.42
N ALA A 574 -5.80 -2.11 -14.70
CA ALA A 574 -4.91 -1.09 -15.29
C ALA A 574 -5.62 0.25 -15.59
N ARG A 575 -6.48 0.69 -14.68
CA ARG A 575 -7.29 1.90 -14.75
C ARG A 575 -7.67 2.36 -13.35
N LEU A 576 -8.10 3.61 -13.26
CA LEU A 576 -8.79 4.07 -12.08
C LEU A 576 -10.02 3.21 -11.82
N SER A 577 -10.33 3.11 -10.54
CA SER A 577 -11.31 2.20 -9.99
C SER A 577 -12.00 2.81 -8.76
N ARG A 578 -13.06 2.15 -8.29
CA ARG A 578 -13.67 2.47 -7.00
C ARG A 578 -12.65 2.35 -5.85
N SER A 579 -11.75 1.37 -5.90
CA SER A 579 -10.66 1.20 -4.93
C SER A 579 -9.70 2.40 -4.96
N SER A 580 -9.36 2.94 -6.15
CA SER A 580 -8.52 4.14 -6.29
C SER A 580 -9.20 5.42 -5.75
N ALA A 581 -10.51 5.55 -5.91
CA ALA A 581 -11.26 6.67 -5.35
C ALA A 581 -11.31 6.59 -3.83
N LEU A 582 -11.59 5.39 -3.28
CA LEU A 582 -11.55 5.11 -1.85
C LEU A 582 -10.16 5.43 -1.28
N ALA A 583 -9.10 4.92 -1.90
CA ALA A 583 -7.72 5.17 -1.48
C ALA A 583 -7.34 6.66 -1.55
N SER A 584 -7.79 7.39 -2.58
CA SER A 584 -7.55 8.82 -2.66
C SER A 584 -8.16 9.58 -1.49
N LYS A 585 -9.35 9.17 -1.05
CA LYS A 585 -10.03 9.76 0.12
C LYS A 585 -9.41 9.30 1.44
N ALA A 586 -9.02 8.03 1.52
CA ALA A 586 -8.42 7.44 2.71
C ALA A 586 -7.03 8.02 3.00
N THR A 587 -6.25 8.34 1.98
CA THR A 587 -4.86 8.80 2.13
C THR A 587 -4.70 10.31 1.97
N GLY A 588 -5.65 10.97 1.30
CA GLY A 588 -5.49 12.35 0.81
C GLY A 588 -4.60 12.47 -0.43
N TYR A 589 -4.10 11.37 -0.98
CA TYR A 589 -3.28 11.34 -2.19
C TYR A 589 -4.17 11.35 -3.45
N PRO A 590 -4.10 12.35 -4.34
CA PRO A 590 -5.04 12.46 -5.45
C PRO A 590 -4.62 11.57 -6.64
N LEU A 591 -4.84 10.24 -6.54
CA LEU A 591 -4.38 9.24 -7.52
C LEU A 591 -4.70 9.61 -8.97
N ALA A 592 -5.95 9.98 -9.25
CA ALA A 592 -6.39 10.35 -10.60
C ALA A 592 -5.65 11.57 -11.18
N PHE A 593 -5.36 12.57 -10.34
CA PHE A 593 -4.60 13.74 -10.75
C PHE A 593 -3.15 13.39 -11.05
N VAL A 594 -2.52 12.60 -10.18
CA VAL A 594 -1.14 12.13 -10.36
C VAL A 594 -1.05 11.26 -11.61
N ALA A 595 -1.92 10.27 -11.77
CA ALA A 595 -1.96 9.40 -12.95
C ALA A 595 -2.08 10.18 -14.27
N ALA A 596 -2.87 11.26 -14.29
CA ALA A 596 -2.98 12.14 -15.46
C ALA A 596 -1.69 12.93 -15.76
N LYS A 597 -0.93 13.37 -14.74
CA LYS A 597 0.40 13.98 -14.93
C LYS A 597 1.42 12.94 -15.42
N LEU A 598 1.39 11.73 -14.86
CA LEU A 598 2.26 10.63 -15.31
C LEU A 598 2.00 10.25 -16.77
N ALA A 599 0.74 10.28 -17.19
CA ALA A 599 0.33 10.04 -18.58
C ALA A 599 0.93 11.03 -19.59
N LEU A 600 1.38 12.20 -19.13
CA LEU A 600 2.11 13.21 -19.93
C LEU A 600 3.64 13.01 -19.91
N GLY A 601 4.14 12.00 -19.19
CA GLY A 601 5.56 11.75 -19.01
C GLY A 601 6.23 12.61 -17.95
N ILE A 602 5.47 13.15 -16.98
CA ILE A 602 6.02 13.87 -15.82
C ILE A 602 6.35 12.83 -14.73
N PRO A 603 7.62 12.70 -14.27
CA PRO A 603 7.98 11.76 -13.21
C PRO A 603 7.38 12.11 -11.84
N LEU A 604 7.22 11.11 -10.96
CA LEU A 604 6.70 11.28 -9.60
C LEU A 604 7.45 12.33 -8.76
N PRO A 605 8.80 12.40 -8.78
CA PRO A 605 9.53 13.43 -8.04
C PRO A 605 9.23 14.87 -8.48
N ASP A 606 8.82 15.06 -9.74
CA ASP A 606 8.53 16.39 -10.31
C ASP A 606 7.10 16.87 -10.00
N ILE A 607 6.23 15.98 -9.52
CA ILE A 607 4.86 16.31 -9.15
C ILE A 607 4.83 16.74 -7.69
N ARG A 608 4.35 17.95 -7.41
CA ARG A 608 4.20 18.43 -6.02
C ARG A 608 3.03 17.76 -5.30
N ASN A 609 3.23 17.45 -4.02
CA ASN A 609 2.15 17.03 -3.14
C ASN A 609 1.28 18.23 -2.75
N ALA A 610 0.04 18.25 -3.22
CA ALA A 610 -0.92 19.34 -2.95
C ALA A 610 -1.34 19.46 -1.47
N VAL A 611 -1.12 18.45 -0.63
CA VAL A 611 -1.48 18.48 0.79
C VAL A 611 -0.37 19.08 1.65
N SER A 612 0.89 18.74 1.37
CA SER A 612 2.04 19.23 2.15
C SER A 612 2.66 20.51 1.55
N GLU A 613 2.48 20.71 0.23
CA GLU A 613 3.09 21.76 -0.62
C GLU A 613 4.64 21.81 -0.63
N LYS A 614 5.28 21.06 0.26
CA LYS A 614 6.73 21.02 0.47
C LYS A 614 7.37 19.71 0.01
N THR A 615 6.57 18.67 -0.21
CA THR A 615 7.06 17.34 -0.65
C THR A 615 6.59 17.04 -2.07
N THR A 616 7.12 15.96 -2.63
CA THR A 616 6.73 15.45 -3.95
C THR A 616 5.61 14.42 -3.82
N ALA A 617 5.06 13.97 -4.94
CA ALA A 617 4.12 12.85 -5.04
C ALA A 617 4.83 11.48 -4.97
N CYS A 618 6.17 11.46 -4.96
CA CYS A 618 6.98 10.24 -4.86
C CYS A 618 7.10 9.81 -3.40
N PHE A 619 6.03 9.31 -2.78
CA PHE A 619 6.06 8.75 -1.43
C PHE A 619 4.89 7.79 -1.21
N GLU A 620 4.97 6.99 -0.13
CA GLU A 620 3.88 6.15 0.33
C GLU A 620 3.20 6.82 1.55
N PRO A 621 1.92 7.20 1.49
CA PRO A 621 1.19 7.78 2.61
C PRO A 621 1.26 6.93 3.89
N SER A 622 1.50 7.60 5.03
CA SER A 622 1.41 7.00 6.36
C SER A 622 0.14 7.52 7.06
N LEU A 623 -0.71 6.60 7.52
CA LEU A 623 -2.00 6.93 8.14
C LEU A 623 -1.89 6.77 9.66
N ASP A 624 -2.17 7.83 10.40
CA ASP A 624 -2.27 7.81 11.88
C ASP A 624 -3.72 7.62 12.39
N TYR A 625 -4.55 7.08 11.50
CA TYR A 625 -5.95 6.72 11.64
C TYR A 625 -6.25 5.45 10.82
N ILE A 626 -7.41 4.86 11.06
CA ILE A 626 -7.98 3.77 10.27
C ILE A 626 -9.24 4.26 9.56
N VAL A 627 -9.41 3.79 8.34
CA VAL A 627 -10.58 4.03 7.50
C VAL A 627 -11.38 2.74 7.39
N THR A 628 -12.71 2.86 7.39
CA THR A 628 -13.61 1.73 7.13
C THR A 628 -14.60 2.11 6.04
N LYS A 629 -14.60 1.34 4.96
CA LYS A 629 -15.62 1.39 3.92
C LYS A 629 -16.65 0.30 4.15
N ILE A 630 -17.93 0.65 4.03
CA ILE A 630 -19.05 -0.30 4.07
C ILE A 630 -19.93 -0.07 2.83
N PRO A 631 -20.34 -1.13 2.11
CA PRO A 631 -21.26 -0.99 0.98
C PRO A 631 -22.68 -0.62 1.45
N ARG A 632 -23.41 0.05 0.57
CA ARG A 632 -24.84 0.34 0.73
C ARG A 632 -25.64 -0.46 -0.29
N TRP A 633 -26.58 -1.25 0.20
CA TRP A 633 -27.51 -2.04 -0.61
C TRP A 633 -28.93 -1.49 -0.56
N ASP A 634 -29.70 -1.66 -1.63
CA ASP A 634 -31.13 -1.30 -1.69
C ASP A 634 -31.98 -2.49 -2.19
N LEU A 635 -31.66 -3.69 -1.69
CA LEU A 635 -32.22 -4.96 -2.18
C LEU A 635 -33.70 -5.14 -1.82
N ASP A 636 -34.19 -4.46 -0.78
CA ASP A 636 -35.59 -4.54 -0.34
C ASP A 636 -36.60 -4.06 -1.39
N ARG A 637 -36.18 -3.21 -2.34
CA ARG A 637 -37.04 -2.72 -3.42
C ARG A 637 -37.26 -3.74 -4.53
N PHE A 638 -36.41 -4.76 -4.63
CA PHE A 638 -36.42 -5.73 -5.72
C PHE A 638 -36.98 -7.07 -5.23
N GLN A 639 -38.31 -7.20 -5.23
CA GLN A 639 -38.98 -8.45 -4.85
C GLN A 639 -38.49 -9.62 -5.72
N GLY A 640 -38.06 -10.71 -5.10
CA GLY A 640 -37.49 -11.88 -5.79
C GLY A 640 -35.96 -11.88 -5.91
N MET A 641 -35.28 -10.80 -5.54
CA MET A 641 -33.81 -10.78 -5.44
C MET A 641 -33.33 -11.30 -4.09
N SER A 642 -32.33 -12.18 -4.12
CA SER A 642 -31.67 -12.68 -2.90
C SER A 642 -30.83 -11.59 -2.23
N LEU A 643 -30.90 -11.53 -0.89
CA LEU A 643 -30.06 -10.71 -0.01
C LEU A 643 -28.62 -11.23 0.11
N GLU A 644 -28.36 -12.44 -0.39
CA GLU A 644 -27.02 -13.03 -0.41
C GLU A 644 -26.09 -12.19 -1.27
N ILE A 645 -24.86 -12.02 -0.81
CA ILE A 645 -23.79 -11.33 -1.53
C ILE A 645 -22.66 -12.32 -1.82
N GLY A 646 -21.91 -12.07 -2.88
CA GLY A 646 -20.86 -12.96 -3.33
C GLY A 646 -19.93 -12.24 -4.30
N SER A 647 -19.39 -12.96 -5.27
CA SER A 647 -18.43 -12.42 -6.22
C SER A 647 -19.01 -11.42 -7.22
N ALA A 648 -20.33 -11.35 -7.41
CA ALA A 648 -21.00 -10.34 -8.22
C ALA A 648 -21.58 -9.21 -7.35
N MET A 649 -21.21 -7.97 -7.64
CA MET A 649 -21.66 -6.79 -6.89
C MET A 649 -23.18 -6.58 -6.97
N LYS A 650 -23.76 -6.20 -5.84
CA LYS A 650 -25.17 -5.78 -5.73
C LYS A 650 -25.33 -4.44 -5.00
N SER A 651 -24.27 -3.92 -4.40
CA SER A 651 -24.30 -2.61 -3.74
C SER A 651 -24.55 -1.48 -4.74
N VAL A 652 -25.33 -0.48 -4.30
CA VAL A 652 -25.70 0.72 -5.08
C VAL A 652 -24.88 1.95 -4.69
N GLY A 653 -24.03 1.82 -3.68
CA GLY A 653 -23.16 2.87 -3.19
C GLY A 653 -22.30 2.37 -2.05
N GLU A 654 -21.57 3.28 -1.42
CA GLU A 654 -20.67 2.98 -0.32
C GLU A 654 -20.50 4.21 0.59
N VAL A 655 -20.06 3.96 1.81
CA VAL A 655 -19.70 5.00 2.76
C VAL A 655 -18.28 4.77 3.26
N MET A 656 -17.61 5.84 3.66
CA MET A 656 -16.26 5.79 4.23
C MET A 656 -16.24 6.58 5.53
N ALA A 657 -15.82 5.94 6.62
CA ALA A 657 -15.61 6.59 7.90
C ALA A 657 -14.14 6.57 8.31
N VAL A 658 -13.74 7.57 9.09
CA VAL A 658 -12.40 7.70 9.65
C VAL A 658 -12.49 7.66 11.18
N GLY A 659 -11.60 6.88 11.79
CA GLY A 659 -11.42 6.81 13.24
C GLY A 659 -9.98 6.50 13.62
N ARG A 660 -9.61 6.62 14.89
CA ARG A 660 -8.28 6.23 15.39
C ARG A 660 -8.29 4.87 16.08
N THR A 661 -9.45 4.24 16.14
CA THR A 661 -9.60 2.82 16.43
C THR A 661 -10.56 2.18 15.43
N PHE A 662 -10.46 0.87 15.22
CA PHE A 662 -11.38 0.15 14.35
C PHE A 662 -12.83 0.29 14.83
N GLU A 663 -13.08 0.21 16.14
CA GLU A 663 -14.41 0.33 16.73
C GLU A 663 -15.07 1.69 16.45
N GLU A 664 -14.27 2.78 16.39
CA GLU A 664 -14.73 4.11 16.00
C GLU A 664 -15.16 4.16 14.56
N SER A 665 -14.26 3.68 13.69
CA SER A 665 -14.42 3.75 12.26
C SER A 665 -15.60 2.90 11.78
N VAL A 666 -15.69 1.64 12.23
CA VAL A 666 -16.74 0.71 11.80
C VAL A 666 -18.14 1.17 12.22
N GLN A 667 -18.30 1.73 13.42
CA GLN A 667 -19.62 2.17 13.88
C GLN A 667 -20.09 3.45 13.20
N LYS A 668 -19.16 4.41 12.96
CA LYS A 668 -19.46 5.57 12.12
C LYS A 668 -19.89 5.12 10.72
N ALA A 669 -19.16 4.19 10.10
CA ALA A 669 -19.51 3.67 8.78
C ALA A 669 -20.88 2.97 8.77
N LEU A 670 -21.20 2.15 9.78
CA LEU A 670 -22.50 1.50 9.89
C LEU A 670 -23.65 2.53 9.96
N ARG A 671 -23.49 3.59 10.77
CA ARG A 671 -24.48 4.68 10.86
C ARG A 671 -24.62 5.47 9.56
N MET A 672 -23.53 5.66 8.83
CA MET A 672 -23.57 6.36 7.53
C MET A 672 -24.35 5.58 6.47
N CYS A 673 -24.45 4.24 6.58
CA CYS A 673 -25.14 3.42 5.59
C CYS A 673 -26.64 3.73 5.51
N HIS A 674 -27.31 3.95 6.64
CA HIS A 674 -28.74 4.23 6.68
C HIS A 674 -29.15 4.88 8.01
N PRO A 675 -30.05 5.89 8.03
CA PRO A 675 -30.48 6.57 9.26
C PRO A 675 -31.10 5.66 10.34
N SER A 676 -31.56 4.47 9.98
CA SER A 676 -32.14 3.50 10.92
C SER A 676 -31.09 2.61 11.62
N VAL A 677 -29.81 2.77 11.30
CA VAL A 677 -28.73 1.93 11.84
C VAL A 677 -28.01 2.72 12.92
N ASP A 678 -28.03 2.20 14.15
CA ASP A 678 -27.42 2.89 15.32
C ASP A 678 -25.92 2.61 15.46
N GLY A 679 -25.39 1.63 14.72
CA GLY A 679 -24.03 1.12 14.82
C GLY A 679 -24.00 -0.40 14.75
N PHE A 680 -23.06 -1.03 15.46
CA PHE A 680 -22.96 -2.48 15.56
C PHE A 680 -23.86 -3.02 16.67
N VAL A 681 -25.12 -3.30 16.33
CA VAL A 681 -26.18 -3.71 17.28
C VAL A 681 -26.92 -4.96 16.77
N PRO A 682 -27.51 -5.80 17.65
CA PRO A 682 -28.21 -7.02 17.25
C PRO A 682 -29.64 -6.73 16.71
N ARG A 683 -29.82 -5.63 15.97
CA ARG A 683 -31.10 -5.19 15.39
C ARG A 683 -30.92 -5.00 13.89
N LEU A 684 -31.89 -5.48 13.10
CA LEU A 684 -31.88 -5.28 11.66
C LEU A 684 -32.19 -3.82 11.29
N PRO A 685 -31.68 -3.31 10.14
CA PRO A 685 -32.08 -2.03 9.59
C PRO A 685 -33.60 -1.91 9.41
N LEU A 686 -34.09 -0.68 9.33
CA LEU A 686 -35.51 -0.35 9.18
C LEU A 686 -36.40 -0.89 10.32
N LYS A 687 -35.80 -1.19 11.49
CA LYS A 687 -36.47 -1.77 12.66
C LYS A 687 -37.20 -3.09 12.34
N LYS A 688 -36.70 -3.85 11.36
CA LYS A 688 -37.25 -5.16 11.01
C LYS A 688 -37.03 -6.14 12.16
N ALA A 689 -38.06 -6.95 12.45
CA ALA A 689 -37.93 -8.05 13.39
C ALA A 689 -37.13 -9.19 12.76
N TRP A 690 -36.35 -9.88 13.59
CA TRP A 690 -35.75 -11.15 13.19
C TRP A 690 -36.86 -12.21 12.99
N GLY A 691 -36.71 -13.09 12.00
CA GLY A 691 -37.69 -14.16 11.78
C GLY A 691 -37.69 -15.20 12.92
N ASN A 692 -38.87 -15.73 13.26
CA ASN A 692 -39.07 -16.70 14.35
C ASN A 692 -38.32 -18.04 14.15
N THR A 693 -37.97 -18.38 12.90
CA THR A 693 -37.33 -19.64 12.50
C THR A 693 -35.89 -19.46 11.98
N GLN A 694 -35.22 -18.36 12.30
CA GLN A 694 -33.90 -18.07 11.75
C GLN A 694 -32.79 -18.99 12.27
N ASN A 695 -32.06 -19.59 11.33
CA ASN A 695 -30.83 -20.31 11.60
C ASN A 695 -29.64 -19.34 11.57
N LEU A 696 -29.19 -18.88 12.74
CA LEU A 696 -28.10 -17.93 12.85
C LEU A 696 -26.76 -18.46 12.31
N GLN A 697 -26.51 -19.77 12.41
CA GLN A 697 -25.27 -20.36 11.85
C GLN A 697 -25.26 -20.25 10.33
N GLN A 698 -26.41 -20.45 9.68
CA GLN A 698 -26.55 -20.31 8.24
C GLN A 698 -26.39 -18.84 7.80
N GLU A 699 -26.98 -17.90 8.53
CA GLU A 699 -26.83 -16.44 8.28
C GLU A 699 -25.37 -15.95 8.46
N LEU A 700 -24.58 -16.65 9.28
CA LEU A 700 -23.16 -16.40 9.41
C LEU A 700 -22.39 -17.05 8.25
N ALA A 701 -22.69 -18.30 7.90
CA ALA A 701 -21.98 -19.04 6.88
C ALA A 701 -22.20 -18.49 5.46
N VAL A 702 -23.41 -18.04 5.15
CA VAL A 702 -23.79 -17.50 3.84
C VAL A 702 -23.75 -15.97 3.90
N PRO A 703 -22.84 -15.31 3.17
CA PRO A 703 -22.75 -13.85 3.20
C PRO A 703 -24.03 -13.18 2.69
N SER A 704 -24.49 -12.15 3.39
CA SER A 704 -25.66 -11.35 3.00
C SER A 704 -25.46 -9.89 3.37
N SER A 705 -26.31 -9.00 2.82
CA SER A 705 -26.30 -7.57 3.16
C SER A 705 -26.57 -7.28 4.65
N THR A 706 -27.05 -8.27 5.41
CA THR A 706 -27.36 -8.16 6.85
C THR A 706 -26.40 -8.94 7.75
N ARG A 707 -25.37 -9.59 7.20
CA ARG A 707 -24.43 -10.47 7.93
C ARG A 707 -23.78 -9.78 9.13
N ILE A 708 -23.45 -8.48 9.01
CA ILE A 708 -22.86 -7.70 10.12
C ILE A 708 -23.78 -7.62 11.34
N PHE A 709 -25.10 -7.59 11.16
CA PHE A 709 -26.08 -7.61 12.25
C PHE A 709 -26.27 -9.03 12.81
N SER A 710 -26.12 -10.05 11.96
CA SER A 710 -26.09 -11.46 12.39
C SER A 710 -24.87 -11.73 13.27
N LEU A 711 -23.70 -11.14 12.95
CA LEU A 711 -22.51 -11.16 13.81
C LEU A 711 -22.78 -10.53 15.18
N ALA A 712 -23.41 -9.35 15.21
CA ALA A 712 -23.78 -8.69 16.47
C ALA A 712 -24.72 -9.56 17.32
N LYS A 713 -25.75 -10.16 16.69
CA LYS A 713 -26.67 -11.09 17.35
C LYS A 713 -25.96 -12.33 17.89
N ALA A 714 -25.01 -12.89 17.13
CA ALA A 714 -24.24 -14.07 17.55
C ALA A 714 -23.38 -13.79 18.79
N LEU A 715 -22.69 -12.65 18.80
CA LEU A 715 -21.89 -12.21 19.94
C LEU A 715 -22.75 -11.92 21.17
N HIS A 716 -23.92 -11.30 20.99
CA HIS A 716 -24.89 -11.08 22.08
C HIS A 716 -25.41 -12.39 22.67
N ASN A 717 -25.64 -13.40 21.82
CA ASN A 717 -26.05 -14.74 22.23
C ASN A 717 -24.91 -15.60 22.83
N GLY A 718 -23.71 -15.03 23.01
CA GLY A 718 -22.58 -15.69 23.65
C GLY A 718 -21.72 -16.56 22.74
N MET A 719 -21.90 -16.53 21.41
CA MET A 719 -20.98 -17.23 20.50
C MET A 719 -19.57 -16.64 20.59
N SER A 720 -18.56 -17.53 20.60
CA SER A 720 -17.17 -17.10 20.67
C SER A 720 -16.66 -16.58 19.32
N ALA A 721 -15.60 -15.77 19.35
CA ALA A 721 -14.92 -15.31 18.14
C ALA A 721 -14.40 -16.49 17.30
N ASP A 722 -13.99 -17.59 17.92
CA ASP A 722 -13.53 -18.80 17.22
C ASP A 722 -14.67 -19.50 16.46
N GLN A 723 -15.85 -19.64 17.10
CA GLN A 723 -17.03 -20.23 16.46
C GLN A 723 -17.49 -19.39 15.27
N ILE A 724 -17.51 -18.06 15.43
CA ILE A 724 -17.86 -17.15 14.34
C ILE A 724 -16.81 -17.22 13.22
N HIS A 725 -15.52 -17.25 13.54
CA HIS A 725 -14.45 -17.38 12.56
C HIS A 725 -14.58 -18.67 11.73
N GLN A 726 -14.91 -19.80 12.36
CA GLN A 726 -15.10 -21.07 11.64
C GLN A 726 -16.24 -21.01 10.61
N LEU A 727 -17.31 -20.26 10.90
CA LEU A 727 -18.44 -20.10 10.00
C LEU A 727 -18.18 -19.03 8.93
N THR A 728 -17.44 -17.99 9.27
CA THR A 728 -17.35 -16.78 8.43
C THR A 728 -16.04 -16.58 7.71
N ALA A 729 -14.98 -17.22 8.20
CA ALA A 729 -13.58 -16.97 7.88
C ALA A 729 -13.09 -15.51 8.08
N ILE A 730 -13.89 -14.63 8.70
CA ILE A 730 -13.48 -13.28 9.10
C ILE A 730 -12.37 -13.37 10.15
N ASP A 731 -11.27 -12.64 9.98
CA ASP A 731 -10.12 -12.71 10.88
C ASP A 731 -10.53 -12.41 12.33
N LYS A 732 -10.03 -13.23 13.26
CA LYS A 732 -10.37 -13.16 14.69
C LYS A 732 -10.06 -11.80 15.29
N TRP A 733 -9.08 -11.06 14.78
CA TRP A 733 -8.77 -9.71 15.26
C TRP A 733 -9.99 -8.80 15.16
N PHE A 734 -10.67 -8.78 14.00
CA PHE A 734 -11.88 -7.98 13.83
C PHE A 734 -13.01 -8.44 14.75
N LEU A 735 -13.20 -9.76 14.86
CA LEU A 735 -14.23 -10.35 15.72
C LEU A 735 -14.00 -10.01 17.21
N HIS A 736 -12.76 -9.96 17.67
CA HIS A 736 -12.43 -9.51 19.02
C HIS A 736 -12.75 -8.02 19.23
N LYS A 737 -12.56 -7.16 18.21
CA LYS A 737 -12.98 -5.75 18.28
C LYS A 737 -14.50 -5.62 18.34
N LEU A 738 -15.24 -6.36 17.51
CA LEU A 738 -16.70 -6.38 17.53
C LEU A 738 -17.25 -6.91 18.86
N ARG A 739 -16.65 -7.98 19.40
CA ARG A 739 -16.98 -8.50 20.74
C ARG A 739 -16.81 -7.44 21.83
N ARG A 740 -15.76 -6.62 21.75
CA ARG A 740 -15.55 -5.52 22.71
C ARG A 740 -16.68 -4.50 22.67
N ILE A 741 -17.22 -4.19 21.49
CA ILE A 741 -18.39 -3.31 21.33
C ILE A 741 -19.59 -3.93 22.07
N THR A 742 -19.90 -5.21 21.80
CA THR A 742 -20.99 -5.94 22.45
C THR A 742 -20.86 -6.01 23.97
N GLN A 743 -19.67 -6.36 24.48
CA GLN A 743 -19.43 -6.45 25.92
C GLN A 743 -19.62 -5.11 26.62
N LEU A 744 -19.20 -4.03 25.97
CA LEU A 744 -19.41 -2.71 26.52
C LEU A 744 -20.89 -2.32 26.53
N GLU A 745 -21.63 -2.57 25.45
CA GLU A 745 -23.08 -2.34 25.39
C GLU A 745 -23.80 -3.06 26.54
N GLN A 746 -23.47 -4.34 26.77
CA GLN A 746 -24.03 -5.14 27.86
C GLN A 746 -23.67 -4.58 29.24
N ASN A 747 -22.41 -4.18 29.44
CA ASN A 747 -21.98 -3.57 30.71
C ASN A 747 -22.74 -2.27 30.99
N LEU A 748 -22.98 -1.45 29.97
CA LEU A 748 -23.71 -0.18 30.11
C LEU A 748 -25.19 -0.37 30.39
N GLY A 749 -25.80 -1.45 29.86
CA GLY A 749 -27.19 -1.81 30.13
C GLY A 749 -27.50 -2.07 31.61
N ASN A 750 -26.47 -2.27 32.45
CA ASN A 750 -26.62 -2.43 33.90
C ASN A 750 -26.80 -1.11 34.66
N TYR A 751 -26.68 0.04 33.99
CA TYR A 751 -26.74 1.36 34.62
C TYR A 751 -27.91 2.18 34.06
N SER A 752 -28.59 2.92 34.95
CA SER A 752 -29.78 3.72 34.59
C SER A 752 -29.46 5.20 34.35
N ARG A 753 -28.38 5.74 34.96
CA ARG A 753 -27.94 7.15 34.83
C ARG A 753 -26.42 7.24 34.77
N PHE A 754 -25.89 8.27 34.10
CA PHE A 754 -24.45 8.51 34.05
C PHE A 754 -23.83 8.80 35.43
N SER A 755 -24.60 9.40 36.35
CA SER A 755 -24.17 9.63 37.74
C SER A 755 -23.75 8.35 38.44
N ASP A 756 -24.44 7.26 38.15
CA ASP A 756 -24.37 5.98 38.85
C ASP A 756 -23.17 5.12 38.39
N LEU A 757 -22.48 5.58 37.36
CA LEU A 757 -21.27 4.93 36.86
C LEU A 757 -20.10 5.20 37.80
N ASP A 758 -19.34 4.15 38.09
CA ASP A 758 -18.05 4.29 38.75
C ASP A 758 -17.05 5.06 37.85
N PHE A 759 -15.96 5.55 38.44
CA PHE A 759 -14.95 6.34 37.74
C PHE A 759 -14.32 5.59 36.55
N HIS A 760 -14.12 4.28 36.68
CA HIS A 760 -13.53 3.45 35.63
C HIS A 760 -14.49 3.28 34.44
N THR A 761 -15.79 3.15 34.72
CA THR A 761 -16.84 3.09 33.72
C THR A 761 -17.05 4.45 33.05
N LYS A 762 -16.97 5.56 33.79
CA LYS A 762 -16.96 6.93 33.20
C LYS A 762 -15.77 7.15 32.26
N ILE A 763 -14.57 6.74 32.65
CA ILE A 763 -13.38 6.74 31.76
C ILE A 763 -13.65 5.85 30.54
N THR A 764 -14.21 4.66 30.74
CA THR A 764 -14.54 3.74 29.67
C THR A 764 -15.54 4.38 28.70
N ILE A 765 -16.56 5.10 29.16
CA ILE A 765 -17.50 5.85 28.32
C ILE A 765 -16.79 6.98 27.57
N CYS A 766 -15.97 7.79 28.22
CA CYS A 766 -15.19 8.84 27.54
C CYS A 766 -14.27 8.26 26.45
N LEU A 767 -13.61 7.14 26.74
CA LEU A 767 -12.83 6.39 25.75
C LEU A 767 -13.71 5.78 24.66
N SER A 768 -14.96 5.44 24.99
CA SER A 768 -15.94 4.84 24.08
C SER A 768 -16.56 5.87 23.13
N LEU A 769 -16.74 7.11 23.60
CA LEU A 769 -17.09 8.27 22.78
C LEU A 769 -15.97 8.57 21.77
N LYS A 770 -14.70 8.55 22.23
CA LYS A 770 -13.53 8.56 21.33
C LYS A 770 -13.48 7.35 20.39
N ARG A 771 -14.18 6.27 20.70
CA ARG A 771 -14.28 5.04 19.88
C ARG A 771 -15.63 4.94 19.14
N GLY A 772 -16.35 6.06 18.95
CA GLY A 772 -17.51 6.13 18.06
C GLY A 772 -18.72 5.28 18.47
N LEU A 773 -18.83 4.89 19.75
CA LEU A 773 -19.87 3.99 20.26
C LEU A 773 -21.25 4.62 20.43
N TRP A 774 -21.39 5.93 20.29
CA TRP A 774 -22.63 6.65 20.59
C TRP A 774 -23.01 7.64 19.49
N THR A 775 -24.31 7.81 19.24
CA THR A 775 -24.88 8.91 18.44
C THR A 775 -24.91 10.21 19.24
N THR A 776 -25.01 11.36 18.56
CA THR A 776 -25.13 12.67 19.22
C THR A 776 -26.37 12.77 20.11
N GLU A 777 -27.49 12.14 19.74
CA GLU A 777 -28.70 12.08 20.55
C GLU A 777 -28.54 11.21 21.80
N GLN A 778 -27.90 10.05 21.69
CA GLN A 778 -27.62 9.21 22.86
C GLN A 778 -26.59 9.88 23.79
N GLN A 779 -25.66 10.67 23.25
CA GLN A 779 -24.79 11.52 24.07
C GLN A 779 -25.63 12.52 24.86
N SER A 780 -26.50 13.27 24.19
CA SER A 780 -27.36 14.25 24.85
C SER A 780 -28.29 13.62 25.89
N SER A 781 -28.92 12.48 25.62
CA SER A 781 -29.85 11.83 26.56
C SER A 781 -29.17 11.13 27.73
N TYR A 782 -27.89 10.77 27.59
CA TYR A 782 -27.13 10.09 28.66
C TYR A 782 -26.40 11.10 29.56
N PHE A 783 -26.10 12.30 29.03
CA PHE A 783 -25.53 13.42 29.79
C PHE A 783 -26.58 14.37 30.41
N SER A 784 -27.84 14.32 29.96
CA SER A 784 -29.00 14.93 30.63
C SER A 784 -29.54 14.02 31.74
#